data_AF-A0AAD3S705-F1
#
_entry.id   AF-A0AAD3S705-F1
#
_cell.length_a   1.000
_cell.length_b   1.000
_cell.length_c   1.000
_cell.angle_alpha   90.00
_cell.angle_beta   90.00
_cell.angle_gamma   90.00
#
_symmetry.space_group_name_H-M   'P 1'
#
loop_
_entity.id
_entity.type
_entity.pdbx_description
1 polymer ?
#
loop_
_entity_poly.entity_id
_entity_poly.type
_entity_poly.pdbx_seq_one_letter_code
_entity_poly.pdbx_strand_id
1 'polypeptide(L)'
;MEGLPLSKSTKIALMPGNKYNGNSVIPTSRVERLLRQRELRRNSRVSGNNESVDITKVPNHLERDFSHVERFLEGAAAARQSEGFERVDWRPPRQRLLVVANRLPVSAVRRSEDSWSLEISAGGLVSALLGVKEFEARWIGWAGVNVPDEIGQKSLTKALAEKRCIPVFLDEEIVHQYYNGYCNNILWPLFHYLGLPQEDRLATTKSFQSQFAAYKKANQMFAEVVNGNYEEGDVVWCHDYHLMFLPECLKRHNSSMKVGWFLHTPFPSSEIHRTLPSRSELLKAVLAADLVGFHTYDYARHFVSACTRILGLEGTPEGVEDDQGRLTRVAAFPIGIDSERFVRALEVPQVQDHIKELKERFAGRKVMLGVDRLDMIKGIPQKILAFEKFLEENPKWCEKVVLLQIAVPTRTDVQEYQKLTSQVHEIVGRINGKFGSLTAVPIHHLDRSLDFHALCAVYAVTDVALVTSLRDGMNLVSYEFVACQDAKKGVLILSEFAGAAQSLGAGALLVNPWNITEVAASIGKALNMSDEEREKRHRLNFAHVTTHTAQEWAETFVSELNDTVVEAQLRIKQIRPVLPFVEATEQFLRCSNRLLILGFNVTLTEPVDTPGRRGGDQIKEMELKLHPEMKEPLIALCNDPKTTIVVLSGSDRSVLDDNFGEYNMWLAAEHGMFLRHTGGEWMTTMPEHLNMEWVDSIKHVFEYFTERTPRSHCELRETSLVWNYKYADFEFGRLQARDMLQHLWTGPISNASVDVVQGTRSVEVRAIGVTKGSAIDRILGEIVHSKPLTSPIDCVLCIGHFLEKDEDVYTFFDPELPSYDMGYPRTKVSDALKSPTERRPSPKIPSSRSGSKTSPVKTQRAVPNPEKRLANHNGNIGRKPSPEKISWNVLDLKKENYFSCAVGRTRTSARYTLGSSDDVVSFLKSLAEATLQGF
;
A
#
# COMPACT_ATOMS: atom_id res chain seq x y z
N MET A 1 -50.28 -2.72 -66.36
CA MET A 1 -49.58 -3.71 -67.18
C MET A 1 -48.26 -4.03 -66.49
N GLU A 2 -48.19 -4.87 -65.45
CA GLU A 2 -48.71 -6.25 -65.27
C GLU A 2 -47.94 -7.30 -66.10
N GLY A 3 -47.52 -8.46 -65.57
CA GLY A 3 -47.42 -8.86 -64.15
C GLY A 3 -47.55 -10.38 -63.89
N LEU A 4 -46.78 -10.90 -62.92
CA LEU A 4 -46.94 -12.24 -62.28
C LEU A 4 -46.83 -13.47 -63.22
N PRO A 5 -47.02 -14.76 -62.81
CA PRO A 5 -47.22 -15.36 -61.46
C PRO A 5 -46.36 -16.62 -61.10
N LEU A 6 -46.36 -17.02 -59.79
CA LEU A 6 -46.56 -18.38 -59.14
C LEU A 6 -45.99 -19.70 -59.76
N SER A 7 -45.71 -20.82 -59.04
CA SER A 7 -45.69 -21.19 -57.59
C SER A 7 -45.15 -22.62 -57.24
N LYS A 8 -44.56 -22.77 -56.03
CA LYS A 8 -44.61 -23.87 -54.99
C LYS A 8 -44.57 -25.40 -55.32
N SER A 9 -43.67 -26.14 -54.63
CA SER A 9 -43.94 -27.40 -53.85
C SER A 9 -42.66 -27.90 -53.08
N THR A 10 -42.60 -27.93 -51.73
CA THR A 10 -42.73 -29.08 -50.75
C THR A 10 -41.77 -30.29 -50.94
N LYS A 11 -41.10 -30.92 -49.94
CA LYS A 11 -41.38 -31.24 -48.50
C LYS A 11 -40.11 -31.51 -47.62
N ILE A 12 -40.17 -31.20 -46.29
CA ILE A 12 -39.60 -31.95 -45.09
C ILE A 12 -38.04 -32.11 -44.98
N ALA A 13 -37.32 -32.15 -43.83
CA ALA A 13 -37.43 -31.74 -42.40
C ALA A 13 -35.98 -31.84 -41.77
N LEU A 14 -35.60 -31.94 -40.47
CA LEU A 14 -36.24 -32.13 -39.14
C LEU A 14 -35.34 -31.53 -37.98
N MET A 15 -35.01 -32.26 -36.90
CA MET A 15 -34.28 -31.81 -35.67
C MET A 15 -33.66 -33.00 -34.89
N PRO A 16 -32.92 -32.88 -33.73
CA PRO A 16 -32.55 -31.73 -32.86
C PRO A 16 -31.00 -31.51 -32.78
N GLY A 17 -30.35 -30.75 -31.86
CA GLY A 17 -30.76 -29.81 -30.79
C GLY A 17 -30.30 -30.19 -29.34
N ASN A 18 -29.60 -29.29 -28.61
CA ASN A 18 -29.25 -29.42 -27.17
C ASN A 18 -29.15 -28.04 -26.45
N LYS A 19 -29.14 -28.00 -25.11
CA LYS A 19 -29.35 -26.81 -24.25
C LYS A 19 -28.07 -26.30 -23.57
N TYR A 20 -28.02 -24.99 -23.29
CA TYR A 20 -27.24 -24.42 -22.19
C TYR A 20 -28.16 -23.58 -21.29
N ASN A 21 -28.07 -23.76 -19.97
CA ASN A 21 -28.89 -23.03 -18.99
C ASN A 21 -28.35 -21.61 -18.79
N GLY A 22 -29.25 -20.62 -18.78
CA GLY A 22 -28.96 -19.30 -18.26
C GLY A 22 -29.11 -19.28 -16.73
N ASN A 23 -28.00 -19.24 -16.00
CA ASN A 23 -28.00 -18.90 -14.57
C ASN A 23 -27.76 -17.39 -14.40
N SER A 24 -28.81 -16.59 -14.58
CA SER A 24 -28.82 -15.19 -14.13
C SER A 24 -28.95 -15.16 -12.60
N VAL A 25 -27.86 -15.46 -11.90
CA VAL A 25 -27.81 -15.40 -10.42
C VAL A 25 -28.08 -13.97 -10.00
N ILE A 26 -29.25 -13.75 -9.39
CA ILE A 26 -29.53 -12.51 -8.66
C ILE A 26 -28.61 -12.53 -7.43
N PRO A 27 -27.66 -11.59 -7.30
CA PRO A 27 -26.65 -11.63 -6.23
C PRO A 27 -27.34 -11.52 -4.86
N THR A 28 -27.35 -12.63 -4.12
CA THR A 28 -28.11 -12.79 -2.88
C THR A 28 -27.48 -11.96 -1.77
N SER A 29 -26.14 -11.92 -1.73
CA SER A 29 -25.40 -11.13 -0.75
C SER A 29 -25.28 -9.64 -1.12
N ARG A 30 -24.94 -8.83 -0.12
CA ARG A 30 -24.50 -7.43 -0.30
C ARG A 30 -23.12 -7.36 -0.96
N VAL A 31 -22.28 -8.38 -0.78
CA VAL A 31 -20.88 -8.43 -1.23
C VAL A 31 -20.80 -8.61 -2.75
N GLU A 32 -21.53 -9.58 -3.32
CA GLU A 32 -21.56 -9.81 -4.78
C GLU A 32 -22.06 -8.58 -5.55
N ARG A 33 -23.00 -7.82 -4.98
CA ARG A 33 -23.50 -6.56 -5.56
C ARG A 33 -22.40 -5.50 -5.65
N LEU A 34 -21.57 -5.37 -4.61
CA LEU A 34 -20.45 -4.43 -4.59
C LEU A 34 -19.32 -4.87 -5.54
N LEU A 35 -18.98 -6.17 -5.56
CA LEU A 35 -18.00 -6.73 -6.50
C LEU A 35 -18.38 -6.46 -7.97
N ARG A 36 -19.65 -6.65 -8.34
CA ARG A 36 -20.14 -6.33 -9.69
C ARG A 36 -20.08 -4.84 -10.01
N GLN A 37 -20.28 -3.95 -9.03
CA GLN A 37 -20.08 -2.51 -9.21
C GLN A 37 -18.59 -2.17 -9.40
N ARG A 38 -17.68 -2.86 -8.69
CA ARG A 38 -16.22 -2.72 -8.84
C ARG A 38 -15.75 -3.15 -10.23
N GLU A 39 -16.28 -4.24 -10.79
CA GLU A 39 -15.97 -4.65 -12.19
C GLU A 39 -16.41 -3.60 -13.20
N LEU A 40 -17.63 -3.06 -13.07
CA LEU A 40 -18.13 -2.01 -13.96
C LEU A 40 -17.26 -0.74 -13.89
N ARG A 41 -16.87 -0.31 -12.67
CA ARG A 41 -15.96 0.82 -12.43
C ARG A 41 -14.53 0.57 -12.91
N ARG A 42 -14.02 -0.66 -12.84
CA ARG A 42 -12.72 -1.05 -13.38
C ARG A 42 -12.72 -0.96 -14.90
N ASN A 43 -13.76 -1.47 -15.55
CA ASN A 43 -13.87 -1.45 -17.01
C ASN A 43 -14.03 -0.03 -17.55
N SER A 44 -14.79 0.85 -16.88
CA SER A 44 -14.87 2.27 -17.28
C SER A 44 -13.54 3.02 -17.09
N ARG A 45 -12.78 2.73 -16.03
CA ARG A 45 -11.43 3.32 -15.83
C ARG A 45 -10.42 2.86 -16.88
N VAL A 46 -10.48 1.60 -17.36
CA VAL A 46 -9.58 1.09 -18.40
C VAL A 46 -9.86 1.73 -19.77
N SER A 47 -11.11 2.00 -20.11
CA SER A 47 -11.47 2.64 -21.39
C SER A 47 -11.03 4.11 -21.53
N GLY A 48 -10.54 4.75 -20.47
CA GLY A 48 -10.03 6.13 -20.53
C GLY A 48 -8.58 6.29 -20.99
N ASN A 49 -7.79 5.21 -21.01
CA ASN A 49 -6.34 5.25 -21.25
C ASN A 49 -5.90 4.38 -22.44
N ASN A 50 -6.34 4.74 -23.66
CA ASN A 50 -5.56 4.60 -24.90
C ASN A 50 -6.37 5.10 -26.11
N GLU A 51 -6.11 6.32 -26.59
CA GLU A 51 -6.01 6.63 -28.03
C GLU A 51 -5.45 8.04 -28.24
N SER A 52 -4.14 8.12 -28.52
CA SER A 52 -3.49 9.32 -29.05
C SER A 52 -3.23 9.10 -30.55
N VAL A 53 -4.04 9.71 -31.41
CA VAL A 53 -3.95 9.59 -32.88
C VAL A 53 -3.74 10.97 -33.50
N ASP A 54 -2.84 11.05 -34.49
CA ASP A 54 -2.40 12.31 -35.10
C ASP A 54 -3.52 13.07 -35.83
N ILE A 55 -3.63 14.37 -35.52
CA ILE A 55 -4.51 15.29 -36.24
C ILE A 55 -3.78 15.85 -37.47
N THR A 56 -3.82 15.13 -38.59
CA THR A 56 -3.58 15.74 -39.91
C THR A 56 -4.53 15.21 -41.00
N LYS A 57 -4.99 16.13 -41.87
CA LYS A 57 -5.75 15.90 -43.13
C LYS A 57 -7.17 15.34 -43.01
N VAL A 58 -8.12 16.25 -42.86
CA VAL A 58 -9.49 16.08 -43.39
C VAL A 58 -9.50 16.40 -44.89
N PRO A 59 -10.24 15.61 -45.70
CA PRO A 59 -10.98 16.14 -46.84
C PRO A 59 -12.49 15.86 -46.68
N ASN A 60 -13.32 16.86 -47.00
CA ASN A 60 -14.77 16.74 -46.96
C ASN A 60 -15.29 15.72 -47.98
N HIS A 61 -16.36 14.97 -47.64
CA HIS A 61 -17.56 14.81 -48.47
C HIS A 61 -18.67 14.03 -47.72
N LEU A 62 -19.88 14.05 -48.28
CA LEU A 62 -21.09 13.31 -47.87
C LEU A 62 -21.82 13.80 -46.60
N GLU A 63 -22.42 14.99 -46.71
CA GLU A 63 -23.74 15.20 -46.09
C GLU A 63 -24.80 14.36 -46.84
N ARG A 64 -25.53 13.51 -46.12
CA ARG A 64 -26.95 13.05 -46.31
C ARG A 64 -27.14 11.63 -45.78
N ASP A 65 -27.89 11.51 -44.68
CA ASP A 65 -29.02 10.58 -44.50
C ASP A 65 -29.48 10.53 -43.02
N PHE A 66 -30.06 11.64 -42.55
CA PHE A 66 -30.81 11.70 -41.29
C PHE A 66 -32.30 11.78 -41.58
N SER A 67 -32.99 10.63 -41.60
CA SER A 67 -34.46 10.56 -41.78
C SER A 67 -35.15 9.29 -41.23
N HIS A 68 -34.40 8.29 -40.75
CA HIS A 68 -34.95 6.96 -40.44
C HIS A 68 -34.90 6.51 -38.96
N VAL A 69 -34.44 7.35 -38.02
CA VAL A 69 -34.37 7.00 -36.58
C VAL A 69 -35.56 7.55 -35.78
N GLU A 70 -36.10 8.73 -36.11
CA GLU A 70 -37.14 9.39 -35.29
C GLU A 70 -38.48 8.63 -35.24
N ARG A 71 -38.81 7.82 -36.26
CA ARG A 71 -40.11 7.11 -36.33
C ARG A 71 -40.22 5.83 -35.50
N PHE A 72 -39.19 5.42 -34.77
CA PHE A 72 -39.25 4.26 -33.87
C PHE A 72 -39.46 4.61 -32.39
N LEU A 73 -39.37 5.88 -32.00
CA LEU A 73 -39.47 6.29 -30.58
C LEU A 73 -40.88 6.75 -30.17
N GLU A 74 -41.65 7.37 -31.06
CA GLU A 74 -43.01 7.85 -30.74
C GLU A 74 -44.01 6.71 -30.48
N GLY A 75 -43.87 5.57 -31.17
CA GLY A 75 -44.74 4.40 -30.98
C GLY A 75 -44.62 3.73 -29.61
N ALA A 76 -43.52 3.94 -28.88
CA ALA A 76 -43.29 3.33 -27.56
C ALA A 76 -43.91 4.13 -26.39
N ALA A 77 -44.33 5.38 -26.62
CA ALA A 77 -44.88 6.26 -25.58
C ALA A 77 -46.36 5.98 -25.28
N ALA A 78 -47.16 5.59 -26.29
CA ALA A 78 -48.61 5.41 -26.16
C ALA A 78 -49.05 4.16 -25.37
N ALA A 79 -48.14 3.21 -25.13
CA ALA A 79 -48.44 1.91 -24.53
C ALA A 79 -48.17 1.82 -23.00
N ARG A 80 -48.11 2.96 -22.29
CA ARG A 80 -47.80 3.01 -20.84
C ARG A 80 -48.81 3.79 -19.98
N GLN A 81 -50.08 3.82 -20.40
CA GLN A 81 -51.18 4.44 -19.64
C GLN A 81 -52.34 3.46 -19.38
N SER A 82 -52.03 2.27 -18.85
CA SER A 82 -53.03 1.36 -18.29
C SER A 82 -52.39 0.30 -17.38
N GLU A 83 -51.89 0.70 -16.20
CA GLU A 83 -51.92 -0.13 -14.98
C GLU A 83 -51.48 0.70 -13.77
N GLY A 84 -52.29 0.70 -12.72
CA GLY A 84 -52.04 1.48 -11.51
C GLY A 84 -51.12 0.73 -10.55
N PHE A 85 -49.83 1.11 -10.52
CA PHE A 85 -48.90 0.69 -9.47
C PHE A 85 -48.06 1.87 -9.03
N GLU A 86 -48.21 2.28 -7.76
CA GLU A 86 -47.37 3.32 -7.17
C GLU A 86 -45.93 2.82 -7.06
N ARG A 87 -45.07 3.31 -7.96
CA ARG A 87 -43.62 3.13 -7.82
C ARG A 87 -43.13 3.98 -6.66
N VAL A 88 -43.07 3.37 -5.47
CA VAL A 88 -42.24 3.85 -4.37
C VAL A 88 -40.81 3.94 -4.89
N ASP A 89 -40.30 5.16 -4.96
CA ASP A 89 -39.01 5.52 -5.54
C ASP A 89 -37.89 5.08 -4.58
N TRP A 90 -37.59 3.78 -4.57
CA TRP A 90 -36.56 3.14 -3.74
C TRP A 90 -35.14 3.59 -4.15
N ARG A 91 -34.82 4.83 -3.83
CA ARG A 91 -33.44 5.29 -3.70
C ARG A 91 -32.80 4.47 -2.58
N PRO A 92 -31.61 3.86 -2.78
CA PRO A 92 -30.92 3.21 -1.68
C PRO A 92 -30.64 4.24 -0.58
N PRO A 93 -30.69 3.86 0.71
CA PRO A 93 -30.40 4.78 1.80
C PRO A 93 -28.97 5.32 1.63
N ARG A 94 -28.83 6.64 1.68
CA ARG A 94 -27.52 7.30 1.60
C ARG A 94 -26.63 6.76 2.72
N GLN A 95 -25.40 6.37 2.38
CA GLN A 95 -24.44 5.98 3.41
C GLN A 95 -24.07 7.22 4.24
N ARG A 96 -24.05 7.06 5.56
CA ARG A 96 -23.62 8.09 6.50
C ARG A 96 -22.09 8.18 6.55
N LEU A 97 -21.58 9.40 6.63
CA LEU A 97 -20.16 9.72 6.65
C LEU A 97 -19.86 10.64 7.83
N LEU A 98 -19.14 10.13 8.82
CA LEU A 98 -18.64 10.88 9.96
C LEU A 98 -17.25 11.43 9.61
N VAL A 99 -17.23 12.69 9.16
CA VAL A 99 -16.01 13.46 8.91
C VAL A 99 -15.45 13.90 10.25
N VAL A 100 -14.21 13.52 10.58
CA VAL A 100 -13.57 13.88 11.85
C VAL A 100 -12.30 14.67 11.58
N ALA A 101 -12.31 15.96 11.91
CA ALA A 101 -11.19 16.87 11.69
C ALA A 101 -11.00 17.79 12.91
N ASN A 102 -9.77 18.23 13.16
CA ASN A 102 -9.44 19.01 14.36
C ASN A 102 -10.32 20.26 14.54
N ARG A 103 -10.70 20.94 13.45
CA ARG A 103 -11.65 22.07 13.48
C ARG A 103 -12.94 21.77 12.74
N LEU A 104 -14.04 22.35 13.24
CA LEU A 104 -15.32 22.44 12.54
C LEU A 104 -15.25 23.37 11.31
N PRO A 105 -16.18 23.23 10.35
CA PRO A 105 -16.31 24.09 9.18
C PRO A 105 -16.93 25.47 9.50
N VAL A 106 -17.01 25.85 10.78
CA VAL A 106 -17.67 27.07 11.26
C VAL A 106 -16.84 27.76 12.35
N SER A 107 -16.79 29.09 12.28
CA SER A 107 -16.33 29.96 13.36
C SER A 107 -17.51 30.25 14.29
N ALA A 108 -17.38 29.91 15.57
CA ALA A 108 -18.38 30.21 16.59
C ALA A 108 -17.99 31.48 17.37
N VAL A 109 -18.91 32.43 17.50
CA VAL A 109 -18.74 33.65 18.32
C VAL A 109 -19.90 33.75 19.30
N ARG A 110 -19.61 33.81 20.59
CA ARG A 110 -20.61 33.95 21.65
C ARG A 110 -21.20 35.36 21.63
N ARG A 111 -22.53 35.49 21.70
CA ARG A 111 -23.27 36.76 21.70
C ARG A 111 -23.97 37.05 23.02
N SER A 112 -24.32 36.01 23.78
CA SER A 112 -24.80 36.06 25.17
C SER A 112 -24.52 34.68 25.82
N GLU A 113 -24.98 34.45 27.06
CA GLU A 113 -24.83 33.14 27.70
C GLU A 113 -25.44 32.01 26.85
N ASP A 114 -26.63 32.21 26.30
CA ASP A 114 -27.39 31.17 25.56
C ASP A 114 -27.32 31.28 24.03
N SER A 115 -26.69 32.31 23.47
CA SER A 115 -26.74 32.59 22.02
C SER A 115 -25.37 32.68 21.34
N TRP A 116 -25.24 31.98 20.21
CA TRP A 116 -24.04 31.90 19.38
C TRP A 116 -24.34 32.35 17.94
N SER A 117 -23.45 33.15 17.36
CA SER A 117 -23.43 33.36 15.90
C SER A 117 -22.40 32.42 15.27
N LEU A 118 -22.83 31.68 14.23
CA LEU A 118 -22.01 30.73 13.48
C LEU A 118 -21.77 31.24 12.06
N GLU A 119 -20.50 31.43 11.69
CA GLU A 119 -20.09 31.83 10.34
C GLU A 119 -19.36 30.66 9.66
N ILE A 120 -19.72 30.29 8.43
CA ILE A 120 -19.12 29.15 7.73
C ILE A 120 -17.71 29.54 7.25
N SER A 121 -16.71 28.80 7.73
CA SER A 121 -15.31 29.00 7.40
C SER A 121 -15.04 28.59 5.95
N ALA A 122 -14.67 29.55 5.09
CA ALA A 122 -14.27 29.26 3.72
C ALA A 122 -12.94 28.48 3.70
N GLY A 123 -12.98 27.23 3.21
CA GLY A 123 -11.80 26.38 3.07
C GLY A 123 -12.02 25.22 2.09
N GLY A 124 -10.92 24.68 1.58
CA GLY A 124 -10.94 23.60 0.57
C GLY A 124 -11.65 22.34 1.07
N LEU A 125 -11.21 21.77 2.20
CA LEU A 125 -11.81 20.57 2.80
C LEU A 125 -13.31 20.75 3.14
N VAL A 126 -13.69 21.96 3.57
CA VAL A 126 -15.09 22.32 3.86
C VAL A 126 -15.93 22.30 2.57
N SER A 127 -15.43 22.92 1.51
CA SER A 127 -16.10 22.98 0.21
C SER A 127 -16.18 21.61 -0.46
N ALA A 128 -15.14 20.78 -0.29
CA ALA A 128 -15.08 19.40 -0.75
C ALA A 128 -16.25 18.57 -0.19
N LEU A 129 -16.33 18.50 1.15
CA LEU A 129 -17.20 17.55 1.84
C LEU A 129 -18.65 18.02 1.94
N LEU A 130 -18.90 19.34 1.89
CA LEU A 130 -20.25 19.89 1.71
C LEU A 130 -20.78 19.72 0.26
N GLY A 131 -19.89 19.52 -0.71
CA GLY A 131 -20.24 19.34 -2.13
C GLY A 131 -20.76 17.95 -2.49
N VAL A 132 -20.44 16.92 -1.70
CA VAL A 132 -20.74 15.51 -2.03
C VAL A 132 -22.22 15.19 -1.81
N LYS A 133 -22.92 14.80 -2.88
CA LYS A 133 -24.39 14.62 -2.88
C LYS A 133 -24.84 13.19 -2.54
N GLU A 134 -23.93 12.23 -2.51
CA GLU A 134 -24.25 10.81 -2.28
C GLU A 134 -24.37 10.43 -0.80
N PHE A 135 -23.60 11.07 0.09
CA PHE A 135 -23.52 10.72 1.51
C PHE A 135 -24.34 11.65 2.40
N GLU A 136 -24.78 11.16 3.56
CA GLU A 136 -25.15 12.05 4.67
C GLU A 136 -23.90 12.34 5.50
N ALA A 137 -23.18 13.41 5.12
CA ALA A 137 -22.03 13.87 5.87
C ALA A 137 -22.44 14.60 7.17
N ARG A 138 -21.79 14.22 8.28
CA ARG A 138 -21.81 14.92 9.57
C ARG A 138 -20.38 15.20 9.99
N TRP A 139 -20.11 16.37 10.57
CA TRP A 139 -18.75 16.83 10.87
C TRP A 139 -18.50 16.89 12.38
N ILE A 140 -17.48 16.18 12.85
CA ILE A 140 -17.05 16.12 14.25
C ILE A 140 -15.72 16.88 14.37
N GLY A 141 -15.61 17.80 15.33
CA GLY A 141 -14.39 18.59 15.54
C GLY A 141 -14.52 19.69 16.59
N TRP A 142 -13.40 20.34 16.93
CA TRP A 142 -13.40 21.45 17.88
C TRP A 142 -13.90 22.75 17.24
N ALA A 143 -14.73 23.49 17.98
CA ALA A 143 -15.38 24.73 17.52
C ALA A 143 -14.45 25.97 17.45
N GLY A 144 -13.16 25.81 17.78
CA GLY A 144 -12.18 26.90 17.77
C GLY A 144 -12.24 27.85 18.99
N VAL A 145 -13.15 27.59 19.94
CA VAL A 145 -13.39 28.38 21.15
C VAL A 145 -13.34 27.50 22.41
N ASN A 146 -13.01 28.10 23.55
CA ASN A 146 -13.19 27.49 24.88
C ASN A 146 -14.64 27.76 25.36
N VAL A 147 -15.29 26.75 25.93
CA VAL A 147 -16.67 26.82 26.45
C VAL A 147 -16.75 26.04 27.76
N PRO A 148 -16.40 26.65 28.91
CA PRO A 148 -16.27 25.93 30.18
C PRO A 148 -17.62 25.62 30.86
N ASP A 149 -18.70 26.31 30.48
CA ASP A 149 -20.02 26.18 31.09
C ASP A 149 -20.96 25.27 30.29
N GLU A 150 -21.65 24.34 30.97
CA GLU A 150 -22.56 23.38 30.33
C GLU A 150 -23.66 24.04 29.49
N ILE A 151 -24.12 25.23 29.88
CA ILE A 151 -25.22 25.93 29.21
C ILE A 151 -24.74 26.47 27.85
N GLY A 152 -23.55 27.07 27.81
CA GLY A 152 -22.81 27.40 26.60
C GLY A 152 -22.54 26.18 25.71
N GLN A 153 -22.15 25.04 26.30
CA GLN A 153 -21.94 23.80 25.55
C GLN A 153 -23.24 23.27 24.92
N LYS A 154 -24.34 23.23 25.68
CA LYS A 154 -25.66 22.75 25.22
C LYS A 154 -26.25 23.67 24.14
N SER A 155 -26.17 24.98 24.32
CA SER A 155 -26.61 25.97 23.32
C SER A 155 -25.78 25.92 22.04
N LEU A 156 -24.45 25.84 22.13
CA LEU A 156 -23.58 25.71 20.97
C LEU A 156 -23.81 24.39 20.23
N THR A 157 -23.96 23.27 20.95
CA THR A 157 -24.25 21.96 20.35
C THR A 157 -25.56 21.99 19.54
N LYS A 158 -26.62 22.63 20.07
CA LYS A 158 -27.89 22.81 19.35
C LYS A 158 -27.71 23.63 18.06
N ALA A 159 -27.01 24.77 18.12
CA ALA A 159 -26.76 25.62 16.96
C ALA A 159 -25.89 24.92 15.89
N LEU A 160 -24.93 24.09 16.30
CA LEU A 160 -24.07 23.31 15.41
C LEU A 160 -24.82 22.14 14.75
N ALA A 161 -25.78 21.51 15.44
CA ALA A 161 -26.58 20.42 14.90
C ALA A 161 -27.39 20.85 13.66
N GLU A 162 -27.88 22.10 13.62
CA GLU A 162 -28.53 22.69 12.43
C GLU A 162 -27.60 22.78 11.21
N LYS A 163 -26.28 22.74 11.41
CA LYS A 163 -25.24 22.69 10.38
C LYS A 163 -24.62 21.30 10.21
N ARG A 164 -25.24 20.25 10.77
CA ARG A 164 -24.71 18.87 10.85
C ARG A 164 -23.31 18.78 11.48
N CYS A 165 -22.98 19.73 12.34
CA CYS A 165 -21.72 19.81 13.06
C CYS A 165 -21.91 19.32 14.50
N ILE A 166 -20.93 18.60 15.02
CA ILE A 166 -20.93 17.98 16.35
C ILE A 166 -19.64 18.48 17.05
N PRO A 167 -19.75 19.29 18.12
CA PRO A 167 -18.58 19.84 18.80
C PRO A 167 -17.83 18.78 19.60
N VAL A 168 -16.51 18.81 19.50
CA VAL A 168 -15.60 18.29 20.53
C VAL A 168 -15.17 19.47 21.39
N PHE A 169 -15.53 19.44 22.68
CA PHE A 169 -15.06 20.44 23.64
C PHE A 169 -13.66 20.04 24.14
N LEU A 170 -12.76 21.02 24.20
CA LEU A 170 -11.37 20.83 24.63
C LEU A 170 -11.02 21.93 25.63
N ASP A 171 -10.49 21.54 26.79
CA ASP A 171 -10.02 22.46 27.82
C ASP A 171 -8.83 23.29 27.32
N GLU A 172 -8.66 24.51 27.83
CA GLU A 172 -7.60 25.43 27.39
C GLU A 172 -6.18 24.88 27.59
N GLU A 173 -5.95 24.16 28.69
CA GLU A 173 -4.69 23.44 28.92
C GLU A 173 -4.44 22.36 27.87
N ILE A 174 -5.49 21.63 27.47
CA ILE A 174 -5.40 20.62 26.41
C ILE A 174 -5.09 21.33 25.09
N VAL A 175 -5.83 22.38 24.71
CA VAL A 175 -5.56 23.14 23.48
C VAL A 175 -4.12 23.67 23.45
N HIS A 176 -3.60 24.16 24.57
CA HIS A 176 -2.21 24.60 24.68
C HIS A 176 -1.21 23.45 24.46
N GLN A 177 -1.36 22.30 25.15
CA GLN A 177 -0.41 21.19 25.07
C GLN A 177 -0.54 20.34 23.78
N TYR A 178 -1.77 20.06 23.33
CA TYR A 178 -2.09 19.27 22.13
C TYR A 178 -1.96 20.08 20.84
N TYR A 179 -2.68 21.20 20.71
CA TYR A 179 -2.77 21.92 19.44
C TYR A 179 -1.57 22.86 19.23
N ASN A 180 -1.28 23.73 20.19
CA ASN A 180 -0.15 24.66 20.08
C ASN A 180 1.20 23.96 20.29
N GLY A 181 1.30 23.10 21.31
CA GLY A 181 2.46 22.24 21.56
C GLY A 181 2.62 21.14 20.49
N TYR A 182 2.02 19.98 20.71
CA TYR A 182 2.36 18.79 19.93
C TYR A 182 2.08 18.91 18.43
N CYS A 183 0.89 19.38 18.04
CA CYS A 183 0.51 19.51 16.64
C CYS A 183 1.32 20.60 15.93
N ASN A 184 1.37 21.82 16.46
CA ASN A 184 1.92 22.97 15.74
C ASN A 184 3.42 23.22 15.97
N ASN A 185 4.02 22.74 17.06
CA ASN A 185 5.45 22.91 17.36
C ASN A 185 6.30 21.63 17.12
N ILE A 186 5.69 20.43 17.10
CA ILE A 186 6.40 19.17 16.84
C ILE A 186 6.02 18.58 15.48
N LEU A 187 4.75 18.23 15.26
CA LEU A 187 4.36 17.55 14.02
C LEU A 187 4.43 18.45 12.78
N TRP A 188 3.92 19.69 12.85
CA TRP A 188 3.91 20.61 11.72
C TRP A 188 5.32 20.93 11.18
N PRO A 189 6.34 21.29 12.00
CA PRO A 189 7.70 21.48 11.49
C PRO A 189 8.28 20.19 10.90
N LEU A 190 8.19 19.08 11.63
CA LEU A 190 8.76 17.79 11.24
C LEU A 190 8.23 17.29 9.89
N PHE A 191 6.93 17.39 9.67
CA PHE A 191 6.29 16.90 8.43
C PHE A 191 6.59 17.80 7.22
N HIS A 192 6.99 19.06 7.46
CA HIS A 192 7.46 19.99 6.44
C HIS A 192 9.00 20.06 6.34
N TYR A 193 9.71 19.04 6.83
CA TYR A 193 11.18 18.91 6.78
C TYR A 193 11.94 20.03 7.53
N LEU A 194 11.29 20.74 8.45
CA LEU A 194 11.95 21.62 9.40
C LEU A 194 12.44 20.80 10.61
N GLY A 195 13.56 21.21 11.20
CA GLY A 195 14.10 20.55 12.39
C GLY A 195 13.18 20.70 13.61
N LEU A 196 13.25 19.75 14.53
CA LEU A 196 12.62 19.88 15.84
C LEU A 196 13.21 21.09 16.62
N PRO A 197 12.42 21.80 17.43
CA PRO A 197 12.92 22.93 18.24
C PRO A 197 14.14 22.56 19.09
N GLN A 198 15.16 23.42 19.10
CA GLN A 198 16.43 23.17 19.81
C GLN A 198 16.49 23.78 21.22
N GLU A 199 15.36 24.24 21.77
CA GLU A 199 15.29 24.80 23.13
C GLU A 199 15.59 23.73 24.20
N ASP A 200 15.94 24.19 25.40
CA ASP A 200 16.69 23.45 26.43
C ASP A 200 16.36 21.96 26.54
N ARG A 201 17.32 21.11 26.15
CA ARG A 201 17.12 19.66 25.94
C ARG A 201 16.48 18.94 27.14
N LEU A 202 16.75 19.41 28.36
CA LEU A 202 16.19 18.88 29.61
C LEU A 202 14.73 19.29 29.84
N ALA A 203 14.36 20.53 29.52
CA ALA A 203 12.97 21.01 29.60
C ALA A 203 12.14 20.40 28.46
N THR A 204 12.68 20.42 27.24
CA THR A 204 12.07 19.87 26.03
C THR A 204 11.72 18.39 26.16
N THR A 205 12.52 17.58 26.87
CA THR A 205 12.21 16.15 27.09
C THR A 205 10.97 15.94 27.96
N LYS A 206 10.80 16.72 29.05
CA LYS A 206 9.59 16.65 29.89
C LYS A 206 8.37 17.23 29.18
N SER A 207 8.57 18.33 28.45
CA SER A 207 7.54 18.98 27.64
C SER A 207 7.01 18.04 26.55
N PHE A 208 7.89 17.30 25.86
CA PHE A 208 7.49 16.32 24.84
C PHE A 208 6.56 15.23 25.41
N GLN A 209 6.87 14.70 26.59
CA GLN A 209 6.07 13.63 27.21
C GLN A 209 4.68 14.12 27.62
N SER A 210 4.56 15.30 28.24
CA SER A 210 3.25 15.87 28.58
C SER A 210 2.46 16.27 27.35
N GLN A 211 3.07 16.94 26.36
CA GLN A 211 2.43 17.29 25.09
C GLN A 211 1.93 16.05 24.33
N PHE A 212 2.68 14.94 24.32
CA PHE A 212 2.25 13.69 23.69
C PHE A 212 1.15 12.97 24.50
N ALA A 213 1.18 13.03 25.82
CA ALA A 213 0.08 12.55 26.67
C ALA A 213 -1.21 13.35 26.43
N ALA A 214 -1.12 14.69 26.32
CA ALA A 214 -2.22 15.56 25.95
C ALA A 214 -2.73 15.27 24.51
N TYR A 215 -1.85 14.96 23.57
CA TYR A 215 -2.22 14.54 22.22
C TYR A 215 -3.04 13.24 22.21
N LYS A 216 -2.63 12.24 22.99
CA LYS A 216 -3.41 11.00 23.17
C LYS A 216 -4.73 11.24 23.92
N LYS A 217 -4.76 12.09 24.96
CA LYS A 217 -6.00 12.50 25.65
C LYS A 217 -6.97 13.18 24.68
N ALA A 218 -6.50 14.13 23.86
CA ALA A 218 -7.33 14.81 22.88
C ALA A 218 -7.90 13.81 21.85
N ASN A 219 -7.06 12.95 21.26
CA ASN A 219 -7.52 11.93 20.30
C ASN A 219 -8.56 10.98 20.93
N GLN A 220 -8.42 10.65 22.21
CA GLN A 220 -9.39 9.85 22.97
C GLN A 220 -10.74 10.58 23.16
N MET A 221 -10.73 11.88 23.49
CA MET A 221 -11.95 12.71 23.58
C MET A 221 -12.67 12.84 22.22
N PHE A 222 -11.91 12.95 21.12
CA PHE A 222 -12.48 12.86 19.76
C PHE A 222 -13.13 11.50 19.51
N ALA A 223 -12.48 10.40 19.91
CA ALA A 223 -13.02 9.04 19.76
C ALA A 223 -14.33 8.84 20.55
N GLU A 224 -14.41 9.37 21.77
CA GLU A 224 -15.63 9.33 22.60
C GLU A 224 -16.82 10.02 21.93
N VAL A 225 -16.61 11.21 21.35
CA VAL A 225 -17.65 11.93 20.60
C VAL A 225 -18.05 11.19 19.31
N VAL A 226 -17.10 10.55 18.62
CA VAL A 226 -17.40 9.70 17.44
C VAL A 226 -18.23 8.48 17.86
N ASN A 227 -17.81 7.74 18.89
CA ASN A 227 -18.48 6.55 19.38
C ASN A 227 -19.93 6.85 19.81
N GLY A 228 -20.16 8.00 20.48
CA GLY A 228 -21.50 8.45 20.88
C GLY A 228 -22.42 8.89 19.73
N ASN A 229 -21.92 8.98 18.49
CA ASN A 229 -22.69 9.37 17.30
C ASN A 229 -22.68 8.32 16.17
N TYR A 230 -21.95 7.21 16.34
CA TYR A 230 -21.76 6.15 15.35
C TYR A 230 -22.95 5.20 15.28
N GLU A 231 -23.42 4.90 14.07
CA GLU A 231 -24.38 3.82 13.78
C GLU A 231 -23.73 2.72 12.93
N GLU A 232 -24.23 1.49 13.04
CA GLU A 232 -23.57 0.33 12.44
C GLU A 232 -23.52 0.40 10.90
N GLY A 233 -22.30 0.49 10.36
CA GLY A 233 -22.06 0.59 8.92
C GLY A 233 -21.77 2.01 8.42
N ASP A 234 -21.79 3.01 9.31
CA ASP A 234 -21.22 4.34 9.08
C ASP A 234 -19.76 4.24 8.61
N VAL A 235 -19.33 5.23 7.82
CA VAL A 235 -17.92 5.45 7.49
C VAL A 235 -17.38 6.54 8.38
N VAL A 236 -16.29 6.28 9.10
CA VAL A 236 -15.54 7.30 9.82
C VAL A 236 -14.34 7.70 8.98
N TRP A 237 -14.21 9.00 8.67
CA TRP A 237 -13.08 9.55 7.93
C TRP A 237 -12.32 10.55 8.80
N CYS A 238 -11.19 10.10 9.33
CA CYS A 238 -10.28 10.87 10.16
C CYS A 238 -9.35 11.72 9.29
N HIS A 239 -9.16 12.99 9.64
CA HIS A 239 -8.31 13.91 8.88
C HIS A 239 -7.11 14.42 9.69
N ASP A 240 -5.97 14.40 9.01
CA ASP A 240 -4.76 15.17 9.26
C ASP A 240 -3.87 14.74 10.43
N TYR A 241 -2.67 15.31 10.50
CA TYR A 241 -1.64 15.05 11.53
C TYR A 241 -2.13 15.28 12.97
N HIS A 242 -3.20 16.05 13.12
CA HIS A 242 -3.90 16.30 14.38
C HIS A 242 -4.53 15.04 15.00
N LEU A 243 -4.94 14.07 14.16
CA LEU A 243 -5.78 12.93 14.55
C LEU A 243 -5.15 11.59 14.11
N MET A 244 -3.84 11.43 14.26
CA MET A 244 -3.11 10.18 13.94
C MET A 244 -3.38 9.06 14.95
N PHE A 245 -3.80 9.38 16.17
CA PHE A 245 -4.07 8.37 17.21
C PHE A 245 -5.52 7.89 17.20
N LEU A 246 -6.43 8.67 16.60
CA LEU A 246 -7.86 8.41 16.54
C LEU A 246 -8.23 7.05 15.92
N PRO A 247 -7.62 6.55 14.82
CA PRO A 247 -8.01 5.26 14.25
C PRO A 247 -7.81 4.09 15.22
N GLU A 248 -6.76 4.12 16.04
CA GLU A 248 -6.50 3.13 17.09
C GLU A 248 -7.57 3.17 18.20
N CYS A 249 -7.93 4.37 18.68
CA CYS A 249 -8.99 4.56 19.67
C CYS A 249 -10.35 4.04 19.17
N LEU A 250 -10.68 4.28 17.90
CA LEU A 250 -11.93 3.80 17.28
C LEU A 250 -11.94 2.27 17.13
N LYS A 251 -10.91 1.68 16.53
CA LYS A 251 -10.82 0.22 16.35
C LYS A 251 -10.74 -0.55 17.67
N ARG A 252 -10.20 0.06 18.74
CA ARG A 252 -10.21 -0.48 20.11
C ARG A 252 -11.62 -0.52 20.71
N HIS A 253 -12.48 0.44 20.37
CA HIS A 253 -13.88 0.45 20.81
C HIS A 253 -14.75 -0.49 19.97
N ASN A 254 -14.59 -0.48 18.66
CA ASN A 254 -15.25 -1.41 17.75
C ASN A 254 -14.38 -1.68 16.51
N SER A 255 -13.83 -2.89 16.41
CA SER A 255 -12.94 -3.32 15.31
C SER A 255 -13.62 -3.36 13.94
N SER A 256 -14.96 -3.47 13.90
CA SER A 256 -15.77 -3.52 12.67
C SER A 256 -16.06 -2.15 12.05
N MET A 257 -15.75 -1.04 12.74
CA MET A 257 -15.90 0.32 12.18
C MET A 257 -15.10 0.46 10.89
N LYS A 258 -15.67 1.09 9.87
CA LYS A 258 -14.95 1.49 8.66
C LYS A 258 -14.20 2.78 8.93
N VAL A 259 -12.87 2.72 9.02
CA VAL A 259 -12.02 3.86 9.39
C VAL A 259 -11.05 4.17 8.26
N GLY A 260 -11.24 5.31 7.60
CA GLY A 260 -10.22 5.90 6.72
C GLY A 260 -9.46 7.00 7.46
N TRP A 261 -8.16 7.13 7.21
CA TRP A 261 -7.37 8.29 7.66
C TRP A 261 -6.66 8.96 6.48
N PHE A 262 -6.65 10.29 6.42
CA PHE A 262 -6.06 11.05 5.32
C PHE A 262 -5.20 12.23 5.80
N LEU A 263 -3.95 12.33 5.32
CA LEU A 263 -3.02 13.41 5.66
C LEU A 263 -3.04 14.56 4.65
N HIS A 264 -3.22 15.81 5.13
CA HIS A 264 -3.22 17.00 4.27
C HIS A 264 -1.86 17.73 4.21
N THR A 265 -0.90 17.35 5.05
CA THR A 265 0.51 17.77 4.96
C THR A 265 1.31 16.78 4.09
N PRO A 266 2.57 17.08 3.75
CA PRO A 266 3.50 16.04 3.33
C PRO A 266 3.65 14.98 4.43
N PHE A 267 4.01 13.76 4.05
CA PHE A 267 4.62 12.80 4.98
C PHE A 267 6.14 12.78 4.74
N PRO A 268 6.96 12.99 5.78
CA PRO A 268 8.40 13.12 5.61
C PRO A 268 9.09 11.77 5.43
N SER A 269 10.30 11.77 4.88
CA SER A 269 11.09 10.53 4.72
C SER A 269 11.39 9.87 6.08
N SER A 270 11.64 8.55 6.06
CA SER A 270 11.95 7.76 7.26
C SER A 270 13.09 8.34 8.10
N GLU A 271 14.09 8.96 7.46
CA GLU A 271 15.24 9.59 8.10
C GLU A 271 14.88 10.84 8.91
N ILE A 272 13.85 11.58 8.50
CA ILE A 272 13.29 12.70 9.25
C ILE A 272 12.30 12.18 10.29
N HIS A 273 11.34 11.33 9.88
CA HIS A 273 10.32 10.78 10.78
C HIS A 273 10.94 10.06 12.00
N ARG A 274 12.05 9.32 11.81
CA ARG A 274 12.71 8.60 12.91
C ARG A 274 13.31 9.50 14.00
N THR A 275 13.45 10.80 13.77
CA THR A 275 13.88 11.75 14.81
C THR A 275 12.82 11.92 15.91
N LEU A 276 11.54 11.67 15.61
CA LEU A 276 10.46 11.72 16.57
C LEU A 276 10.60 10.58 17.61
N PRO A 277 10.55 10.87 18.92
CA PRO A 277 10.56 9.83 19.97
C PRO A 277 9.38 8.86 19.87
N SER A 278 8.16 9.36 19.69
CA SER A 278 6.91 8.59 19.63
C SER A 278 6.60 7.97 18.26
N ARG A 279 7.56 7.96 17.33
CA ARG A 279 7.43 7.45 15.95
C ARG A 279 6.69 6.12 15.83
N SER A 280 7.03 5.14 16.69
CA SER A 280 6.44 3.80 16.62
C SER A 280 4.98 3.77 17.07
N GLU A 281 4.58 4.64 17.99
CA GLU A 281 3.17 4.75 18.42
C GLU A 281 2.32 5.42 17.34
N LEU A 282 2.76 6.53 16.74
CA LEU A 282 2.00 7.20 15.70
C LEU A 282 1.84 6.36 14.42
N LEU A 283 2.88 5.61 14.03
CA LEU A 283 2.79 4.72 12.87
C LEU A 283 1.81 3.56 13.13
N LYS A 284 1.90 2.89 14.29
CA LYS A 284 0.95 1.82 14.66
C LYS A 284 -0.50 2.35 14.75
N ALA A 285 -0.69 3.55 15.29
CA ALA A 285 -2.03 4.10 15.47
C ALA A 285 -2.70 4.52 14.15
N VAL A 286 -1.94 5.01 13.16
CA VAL A 286 -2.46 5.25 11.79
C VAL A 286 -2.72 3.93 11.06
N LEU A 287 -1.86 2.92 11.24
CA LEU A 287 -2.04 1.59 10.62
C LEU A 287 -3.30 0.84 11.10
N ALA A 288 -3.96 1.29 12.18
CA ALA A 288 -5.26 0.75 12.57
C ALA A 288 -6.42 1.17 11.62
N ALA A 289 -6.24 2.19 10.78
CA ALA A 289 -7.21 2.51 9.72
C ALA A 289 -7.25 1.40 8.65
N ASP A 290 -8.41 1.21 8.01
CA ASP A 290 -8.55 0.27 6.89
C ASP A 290 -7.92 0.83 5.59
N LEU A 291 -7.98 2.17 5.42
CA LEU A 291 -7.36 2.90 4.32
C LEU A 291 -6.58 4.13 4.84
N VAL A 292 -5.32 4.24 4.44
CA VAL A 292 -4.44 5.37 4.71
C VAL A 292 -4.20 6.15 3.41
N GLY A 293 -4.59 7.42 3.38
CA GLY A 293 -4.50 8.30 2.21
C GLY A 293 -3.53 9.47 2.36
N PHE A 294 -2.84 9.79 1.26
CA PHE A 294 -1.96 10.96 1.15
C PHE A 294 -2.22 11.73 -0.14
N HIS A 295 -1.75 12.97 -0.25
CA HIS A 295 -1.86 13.75 -1.50
C HIS A 295 -1.04 13.22 -2.68
N THR A 296 0.13 12.62 -2.44
CA THR A 296 1.07 12.18 -3.49
C THR A 296 1.57 10.77 -3.24
N TYR A 297 2.04 10.10 -4.30
CA TYR A 297 2.64 8.77 -4.19
C TYR A 297 3.95 8.80 -3.39
N ASP A 298 4.70 9.92 -3.40
CA ASP A 298 5.92 10.05 -2.60
C ASP A 298 5.66 10.05 -1.09
N TYR A 299 4.58 10.70 -0.64
CA TYR A 299 4.20 10.70 0.77
C TYR A 299 3.74 9.29 1.21
N ALA A 300 2.94 8.61 0.37
CA ALA A 300 2.54 7.22 0.59
C ALA A 300 3.76 6.27 0.67
N ARG A 301 4.69 6.39 -0.28
CA ARG A 301 5.95 5.64 -0.32
C ARG A 301 6.83 5.91 0.89
N HIS A 302 6.91 7.16 1.35
CA HIS A 302 7.63 7.52 2.58
C HIS A 302 6.96 6.94 3.84
N PHE A 303 5.62 6.87 3.90
CA PHE A 303 4.91 6.22 5.01
C PHE A 303 5.16 4.71 5.04
N VAL A 304 5.04 3.99 3.92
CA VAL A 304 5.32 2.55 3.83
C VAL A 304 6.78 2.26 4.21
N SER A 305 7.74 3.05 3.71
CA SER A 305 9.16 2.94 4.06
C SER A 305 9.41 3.22 5.55
N ALA A 306 8.74 4.22 6.14
CA ALA A 306 8.82 4.48 7.58
C ALA A 306 8.26 3.31 8.41
N CYS A 307 7.12 2.73 8.04
CA CYS A 307 6.57 1.54 8.71
C CYS A 307 7.55 0.36 8.65
N THR A 308 8.05 0.04 7.45
CA THR A 308 9.02 -1.05 7.22
C THR A 308 10.31 -0.84 8.04
N ARG A 309 10.86 0.37 8.05
CA ARG A 309 12.14 0.70 8.71
C ARG A 309 12.05 0.90 10.23
N ILE A 310 10.89 1.27 10.77
CA ILE A 310 10.73 1.66 12.19
C ILE A 310 9.92 0.63 13.00
N LEU A 311 8.99 -0.07 12.36
CA LEU A 311 8.18 -1.13 12.97
C LEU A 311 8.67 -2.54 12.58
N GLY A 312 9.30 -2.69 11.41
CA GLY A 312 9.78 -3.98 10.89
C GLY A 312 8.79 -4.73 9.98
N LEU A 313 7.56 -4.19 9.85
CA LEU A 313 6.42 -4.74 9.08
C LEU A 313 6.69 -4.84 7.58
N GLU A 314 5.92 -5.67 6.87
CA GLU A 314 6.10 -5.87 5.44
C GLU A 314 5.45 -4.75 4.60
N GLY A 315 6.29 -4.01 3.87
CA GLY A 315 5.87 -2.98 2.92
C GLY A 315 5.66 -3.52 1.50
N THR A 316 4.39 -3.56 1.08
CA THR A 316 3.94 -3.93 -0.27
C THR A 316 3.59 -2.69 -1.11
N PRO A 317 3.39 -2.82 -2.43
CA PRO A 317 2.84 -1.72 -3.26
C PRO A 317 1.37 -1.38 -2.97
N GLU A 318 0.62 -2.26 -2.31
CA GLU A 318 -0.79 -2.02 -1.94
C GLU A 318 -0.95 -1.35 -0.57
N GLY A 319 0.09 -1.43 0.28
CA GLY A 319 0.07 -0.98 1.66
C GLY A 319 1.01 -1.76 2.58
N VAL A 320 0.73 -1.75 3.88
CA VAL A 320 1.54 -2.43 4.90
C VAL A 320 0.76 -3.62 5.47
N GLU A 321 1.35 -4.81 5.47
CA GLU A 321 0.78 -5.96 6.19
C GLU A 321 1.32 -5.97 7.62
N ASP A 322 0.43 -6.12 8.61
CA ASP A 322 0.80 -6.21 10.02
C ASP A 322 1.19 -7.64 10.44
N ASP A 323 1.65 -7.80 11.69
CA ASP A 323 2.08 -9.08 12.26
C ASP A 323 0.96 -10.15 12.30
N GLN A 324 -0.30 -9.75 12.08
CA GLN A 324 -1.48 -10.63 12.01
C GLN A 324 -1.91 -10.90 10.54
N GLY A 325 -1.11 -10.48 9.56
CA GLY A 325 -1.39 -10.65 8.13
C GLY A 325 -2.53 -9.80 7.58
N ARG A 326 -2.97 -8.76 8.31
CA ARG A 326 -3.95 -7.79 7.82
C ARG A 326 -3.22 -6.71 7.02
N LEU A 327 -3.59 -6.57 5.75
CA LEU A 327 -3.17 -5.45 4.91
C LEU A 327 -3.94 -4.18 5.26
N THR A 328 -3.25 -3.17 5.76
CA THR A 328 -3.73 -1.79 5.77
C THR A 328 -3.35 -1.11 4.46
N ARG A 329 -4.35 -0.77 3.64
CA ARG A 329 -4.14 -0.25 2.28
C ARG A 329 -3.59 1.18 2.34
N VAL A 330 -2.61 1.50 1.51
CA VAL A 330 -2.00 2.84 1.43
C VAL A 330 -2.07 3.36 0.00
N ALA A 331 -2.66 4.54 -0.20
CA ALA A 331 -2.89 5.10 -1.53
C ALA A 331 -2.75 6.63 -1.60
N ALA A 332 -2.63 7.15 -2.82
CA ALA A 332 -2.51 8.58 -3.10
C ALA A 332 -3.79 9.14 -3.75
N PHE A 333 -4.32 10.21 -3.18
CA PHE A 333 -5.51 10.93 -3.64
C PHE A 333 -5.21 12.43 -3.59
N PRO A 334 -4.84 13.08 -4.71
CA PRO A 334 -4.63 14.53 -4.75
C PRO A 334 -5.96 15.23 -4.51
N ILE A 335 -5.98 16.24 -3.63
CA ILE A 335 -7.19 17.03 -3.35
C ILE A 335 -7.33 18.17 -4.35
N GLY A 336 -8.50 18.29 -4.96
CA GLY A 336 -8.85 19.40 -5.85
C GLY A 336 -9.51 20.58 -5.13
N ILE A 337 -10.22 21.39 -5.90
CA ILE A 337 -11.14 22.43 -5.43
C ILE A 337 -12.54 22.23 -6.00
N ASP A 338 -13.53 22.95 -5.46
CA ASP A 338 -14.82 23.19 -6.11
C ASP A 338 -14.64 24.27 -7.20
N SER A 339 -14.13 23.88 -8.37
CA SER A 339 -13.71 24.81 -9.42
C SER A 339 -14.88 25.55 -10.08
N GLU A 340 -16.05 24.93 -10.21
CA GLU A 340 -17.26 25.60 -10.70
C GLU A 340 -17.64 26.82 -9.84
N ARG A 341 -17.43 26.76 -8.53
CA ARG A 341 -17.74 27.87 -7.61
C ARG A 341 -16.88 29.09 -7.90
N PHE A 342 -15.61 28.92 -8.27
CA PHE A 342 -14.74 30.03 -8.67
C PHE A 342 -15.14 30.60 -10.03
N VAL A 343 -15.45 29.74 -11.01
CA VAL A 343 -15.94 30.18 -12.34
C VAL A 343 -17.23 31.00 -12.21
N ARG A 344 -18.24 30.47 -11.50
CA ARG A 344 -19.50 31.20 -11.23
C ARG A 344 -19.30 32.48 -10.42
N ALA A 345 -18.31 32.54 -9.53
CA ALA A 345 -18.03 33.75 -8.76
C ALA A 345 -17.57 34.92 -9.67
N LEU A 346 -16.88 34.64 -10.78
CA LEU A 346 -16.48 35.69 -11.73
C LEU A 346 -17.65 36.32 -12.48
N GLU A 347 -18.79 35.63 -12.60
CA GLU A 347 -19.99 36.15 -13.27
C GLU A 347 -20.82 37.11 -12.38
N VAL A 348 -20.53 37.16 -11.07
CA VAL A 348 -21.24 38.00 -10.10
C VAL A 348 -20.93 39.49 -10.35
N PRO A 349 -21.94 40.39 -10.46
CA PRO A 349 -21.72 41.81 -10.72
C PRO A 349 -20.72 42.48 -9.77
N GLN A 350 -20.82 42.21 -8.46
CA GLN A 350 -19.88 42.71 -7.45
C GLN A 350 -18.42 42.34 -7.76
N VAL A 351 -18.18 41.15 -8.30
CA VAL A 351 -16.83 40.68 -8.68
C VAL A 351 -16.37 41.37 -9.96
N GLN A 352 -17.25 41.61 -10.92
CA GLN A 352 -16.93 42.41 -12.11
C GLN A 352 -16.61 43.88 -11.78
N ASP A 353 -17.32 44.49 -10.83
CA ASP A 353 -17.03 45.83 -10.33
C ASP A 353 -15.66 45.90 -9.63
N HIS A 354 -15.35 44.95 -8.74
CA HIS A 354 -14.02 44.82 -8.14
C HIS A 354 -12.92 44.59 -9.20
N ILE A 355 -13.17 43.74 -10.21
CA ILE A 355 -12.25 43.49 -11.33
C ILE A 355 -11.99 44.79 -12.11
N LYS A 356 -13.00 45.64 -12.30
CA LYS A 356 -12.87 46.93 -12.97
C LYS A 356 -12.04 47.91 -12.13
N GLU A 357 -12.35 48.09 -10.84
CA GLU A 357 -11.58 48.96 -9.93
C GLU A 357 -10.09 48.56 -9.91
N LEU A 358 -9.80 47.26 -9.79
CA LEU A 358 -8.44 46.74 -9.77
C LEU A 358 -7.71 46.94 -11.11
N LYS A 359 -8.40 46.79 -12.25
CA LYS A 359 -7.84 47.08 -13.59
C LYS A 359 -7.52 48.56 -13.77
N GLU A 360 -8.35 49.47 -13.24
CA GLU A 360 -8.12 50.92 -13.30
C GLU A 360 -6.96 51.31 -12.37
N ARG A 361 -6.94 50.80 -11.13
CA ARG A 361 -5.90 51.05 -10.11
C ARG A 361 -4.50 50.56 -10.52
N PHE A 362 -4.43 49.43 -11.22
CA PHE A 362 -3.18 48.85 -11.71
C PHE A 362 -2.97 49.06 -13.22
N ALA A 363 -3.67 50.03 -13.84
CA ALA A 363 -3.48 50.39 -15.23
C ALA A 363 -2.00 50.67 -15.56
N GLY A 364 -1.55 50.19 -16.73
CA GLY A 364 -0.15 50.28 -17.17
C GLY A 364 0.84 49.34 -16.46
N ARG A 365 0.43 48.59 -15.43
CA ARG A 365 1.29 47.68 -14.65
C ARG A 365 0.85 46.22 -14.76
N LYS A 366 1.83 45.31 -14.69
CA LYS A 366 1.64 43.87 -14.57
C LYS A 366 1.43 43.49 -13.11
N VAL A 367 0.35 42.77 -12.81
CA VAL A 367 -0.01 42.37 -11.44
C VAL A 367 0.57 41.00 -11.13
N MET A 368 1.42 40.93 -10.12
CA MET A 368 1.94 39.69 -9.55
C MET A 368 1.27 39.41 -8.21
N LEU A 369 1.03 38.14 -7.88
CA LEU A 369 0.27 37.75 -6.70
C LEU A 369 0.93 36.64 -5.88
N GLY A 370 0.99 36.84 -4.57
CA GLY A 370 1.11 35.79 -3.57
C GLY A 370 -0.10 35.82 -2.63
N VAL A 371 -0.68 34.66 -2.36
CA VAL A 371 -1.74 34.47 -1.35
C VAL A 371 -1.31 33.30 -0.48
N ASP A 372 -0.96 33.59 0.77
CA ASP A 372 -0.41 32.61 1.69
C ASP A 372 -0.95 32.83 3.11
N ARG A 373 -0.95 31.79 3.94
CA ARG A 373 -0.90 32.00 5.40
C ARG A 373 0.52 32.44 5.77
N LEU A 374 0.67 33.32 6.75
CA LEU A 374 1.97 33.78 7.24
C LEU A 374 2.66 32.67 8.04
N ASP A 375 3.23 31.70 7.33
CA ASP A 375 3.73 30.42 7.86
C ASP A 375 5.10 30.11 7.24
N MET A 376 6.03 29.59 8.04
CA MET A 376 7.44 29.39 7.65
C MET A 376 7.58 28.51 6.38
N ILE A 377 6.65 27.58 6.18
CA ILE A 377 6.67 26.66 5.04
C ILE A 377 6.39 27.36 3.70
N LYS A 378 5.81 28.57 3.70
CA LYS A 378 5.29 29.22 2.49
C LYS A 378 6.33 29.98 1.66
N GLY A 379 7.55 30.13 2.19
CA GLY A 379 8.66 30.74 1.43
C GLY A 379 8.43 32.20 1.06
N ILE A 380 7.67 32.95 1.88
CA ILE A 380 7.34 34.36 1.63
C ILE A 380 8.62 35.24 1.58
N PRO A 381 9.63 35.09 2.46
CA PRO A 381 10.90 35.81 2.33
C PRO A 381 11.61 35.51 1.01
N GLN A 382 11.71 34.23 0.62
CA GLN A 382 12.35 33.80 -0.64
C GLN A 382 11.64 34.40 -1.87
N LYS A 383 10.31 34.44 -1.86
CA LYS A 383 9.48 35.06 -2.91
C LYS A 383 9.82 36.54 -3.09
N ILE A 384 9.88 37.27 -1.98
CA ILE A 384 10.08 38.72 -1.97
C ILE A 384 11.54 39.07 -2.33
N LEU A 385 12.52 38.28 -1.87
CA LEU A 385 13.93 38.43 -2.26
C LEU A 385 14.16 38.09 -3.74
N ALA A 386 13.43 37.12 -4.30
CA ALA A 386 13.47 36.83 -5.74
C ALA A 386 12.84 37.96 -6.58
N PHE A 387 11.81 38.60 -6.06
CA PHE A 387 11.22 39.79 -6.68
C PHE A 387 12.18 41.00 -6.62
N GLU A 388 12.88 41.24 -5.50
CA GLU A 388 13.95 42.24 -5.44
C GLU A 388 15.04 41.95 -6.49
N LYS A 389 15.57 40.74 -6.51
CA LYS A 389 16.63 40.36 -7.47
C LYS A 389 16.17 40.52 -8.92
N PHE A 390 14.92 40.18 -9.23
CA PHE A 390 14.34 40.41 -10.55
C PHE A 390 14.33 41.91 -10.93
N LEU A 391 14.01 42.82 -9.99
CA LEU A 391 14.04 44.26 -10.22
C LEU A 391 15.48 44.80 -10.39
N GLU A 392 16.46 44.29 -9.64
CA GLU A 392 17.89 44.61 -9.81
C GLU A 392 18.40 44.21 -11.20
N GLU A 393 18.08 42.99 -11.64
CA GLU A 393 18.51 42.47 -12.94
C GLU A 393 17.70 43.06 -14.12
N ASN A 394 16.52 43.65 -13.86
CA ASN A 394 15.65 44.21 -14.90
C ASN A 394 15.05 45.59 -14.54
N PRO A 395 15.85 46.68 -14.44
CA PRO A 395 15.35 48.02 -14.07
C PRO A 395 14.19 48.54 -14.93
N LYS A 396 14.07 48.06 -16.18
CA LYS A 396 12.95 48.34 -17.10
C LYS A 396 11.56 47.96 -16.57
N TRP A 397 11.46 47.16 -15.50
CA TRP A 397 10.21 46.70 -14.92
C TRP A 397 9.78 47.43 -13.65
N CYS A 398 10.64 48.20 -12.98
CA CYS A 398 10.37 48.75 -11.64
C CYS A 398 9.04 49.53 -11.52
N GLU A 399 8.70 50.35 -12.52
CA GLU A 399 7.43 51.09 -12.55
C GLU A 399 6.29 50.35 -13.27
N LYS A 400 6.59 49.19 -13.88
CA LYS A 400 5.69 48.42 -14.78
C LYS A 400 5.19 47.12 -14.17
N VAL A 401 5.58 46.79 -12.94
CA VAL A 401 5.17 45.57 -12.23
C VAL A 401 4.78 45.93 -10.79
N VAL A 402 3.91 45.15 -10.18
CA VAL A 402 3.55 45.27 -8.75
C VAL A 402 3.30 43.89 -8.16
N LEU A 403 3.86 43.62 -6.98
CA LEU A 403 3.63 42.40 -6.21
C LEU A 403 2.59 42.66 -5.13
N LEU A 404 1.45 41.97 -5.21
CA LEU A 404 0.47 41.88 -4.15
C LEU A 404 0.79 40.64 -3.31
N GLN A 405 1.22 40.79 -2.04
CA GLN A 405 1.38 39.67 -1.12
C GLN A 405 0.35 39.77 0.01
N ILE A 406 -0.72 39.02 -0.16
CA ILE A 406 -1.72 38.77 0.87
C ILE A 406 -1.15 37.71 1.81
N ALA A 407 -1.03 38.07 3.09
CA ALA A 407 -0.56 37.20 4.15
C ALA A 407 -1.67 37.07 5.19
N VAL A 408 -2.27 35.89 5.31
CA VAL A 408 -3.31 35.65 6.32
C VAL A 408 -2.62 35.32 7.65
N PRO A 409 -2.81 36.12 8.72
CA PRO A 409 -2.20 35.84 10.02
C PRO A 409 -2.62 34.47 10.57
N THR A 410 -1.69 33.77 11.20
CA THR A 410 -1.89 32.41 11.73
C THR A 410 -0.96 32.18 12.92
N ARG A 411 -1.43 31.45 13.95
CA ARG A 411 -0.60 31.05 15.11
C ARG A 411 0.18 32.23 15.74
N THR A 412 -0.47 33.38 15.89
CA THR A 412 0.12 34.65 16.36
C THR A 412 0.86 34.57 17.69
N ASP A 413 0.49 33.61 18.52
CA ASP A 413 0.97 33.44 19.89
C ASP A 413 2.27 32.60 19.93
N VAL A 414 2.69 32.05 18.78
CA VAL A 414 3.92 31.24 18.63
C VAL A 414 5.07 32.13 18.19
N GLN A 415 6.18 32.10 18.94
CA GLN A 415 7.30 33.03 18.80
C GLN A 415 7.95 33.01 17.40
N GLU A 416 7.98 31.84 16.75
CA GLU A 416 8.51 31.62 15.40
C GLU A 416 7.73 32.41 14.34
N TYR A 417 6.41 32.52 14.52
CA TYR A 417 5.52 33.23 13.60
C TYR A 417 5.66 34.75 13.79
N GLN A 418 5.89 35.20 15.03
CA GLN A 418 6.22 36.60 15.33
C GLN A 418 7.57 36.99 14.69
N LYS A 419 8.60 36.16 14.83
CA LYS A 419 9.91 36.35 14.16
C LYS A 419 9.76 36.45 12.63
N LEU A 420 8.98 35.55 12.02
CA LEU A 420 8.69 35.57 10.58
C LEU A 420 7.95 36.84 10.15
N THR A 421 6.97 37.30 10.93
CA THR A 421 6.21 38.54 10.66
C THR A 421 7.16 39.73 10.56
N SER A 422 8.00 39.94 11.59
CA SER A 422 8.98 41.03 11.61
C SER A 422 9.96 40.95 10.44
N GLN A 423 10.45 39.75 10.10
CA GLN A 423 11.35 39.55 8.95
C GLN A 423 10.69 39.92 7.61
N VAL A 424 9.43 39.52 7.39
CA VAL A 424 8.70 39.87 6.16
C VAL A 424 8.45 41.38 6.10
N HIS A 425 8.06 42.01 7.20
CA HIS A 425 7.85 43.46 7.29
C HIS A 425 9.12 44.26 7.01
N GLU A 426 10.26 43.86 7.58
CA GLU A 426 11.57 44.47 7.32
C GLU A 426 11.95 44.40 5.84
N ILE A 427 11.85 43.22 5.23
CA ILE A 427 12.20 42.99 3.82
C ILE A 427 11.28 43.81 2.89
N VAL A 428 9.96 43.82 3.15
CA VAL A 428 9.00 44.63 2.37
C VAL A 428 9.30 46.12 2.49
N GLY A 429 9.54 46.62 3.71
CA GLY A 429 9.89 48.04 3.94
C GLY A 429 11.17 48.43 3.22
N ARG A 430 12.21 47.60 3.30
CA ARG A 430 13.51 47.80 2.65
C ARG A 430 13.41 47.86 1.12
N ILE A 431 12.62 46.97 0.50
CA ILE A 431 12.46 46.94 -0.96
C ILE A 431 11.58 48.10 -1.44
N ASN A 432 10.48 48.39 -0.73
CA ASN A 432 9.63 49.55 -1.06
C ASN A 432 10.39 50.88 -0.93
N GLY A 433 11.29 51.02 0.05
CA GLY A 433 12.16 52.19 0.17
C GLY A 433 13.28 52.28 -0.87
N LYS A 434 13.65 51.16 -1.53
CA LYS A 434 14.73 51.07 -2.52
C LYS A 434 14.27 51.23 -3.97
N PHE A 435 13.06 50.75 -4.30
CA PHE A 435 12.51 50.78 -5.67
C PHE A 435 11.15 51.50 -5.79
N GLY A 436 10.59 52.01 -4.69
CA GLY A 436 9.38 52.82 -4.72
C GLY A 436 9.63 54.26 -5.19
N SER A 437 8.57 54.89 -5.70
CA SER A 437 8.53 56.30 -6.07
C SER A 437 7.54 57.06 -5.17
N LEU A 438 7.43 58.37 -5.34
CA LEU A 438 6.45 59.22 -4.63
C LEU A 438 4.98 58.84 -4.93
N THR A 439 4.71 58.06 -5.98
CA THR A 439 3.35 57.72 -6.43
C THR A 439 3.06 56.21 -6.46
N ALA A 440 4.08 55.35 -6.36
CA ALA A 440 3.93 53.91 -6.46
C ALA A 440 4.94 53.15 -5.60
N VAL A 441 4.48 52.08 -4.93
CA VAL A 441 5.36 51.08 -4.31
C VAL A 441 5.35 49.79 -5.13
N PRO A 442 6.48 49.06 -5.22
CA PRO A 442 6.57 47.80 -5.96
C PRO A 442 5.89 46.63 -5.23
N ILE A 443 5.75 46.68 -3.89
CA ILE A 443 5.08 45.65 -3.10
C ILE A 443 3.92 46.25 -2.29
N HIS A 444 2.72 45.71 -2.49
CA HIS A 444 1.59 45.88 -1.57
C HIS A 444 1.47 44.61 -0.70
N HIS A 445 1.87 44.72 0.56
CA HIS A 445 1.72 43.67 1.56
C HIS A 445 0.43 43.90 2.39
N LEU A 446 -0.29 42.82 2.70
CA LEU A 446 -1.59 42.87 3.36
C LEU A 446 -1.73 41.74 4.40
N ASP A 447 -1.56 42.07 5.69
CA ASP A 447 -1.72 41.14 6.82
C ASP A 447 -3.20 40.90 7.19
N ARG A 448 -4.00 40.45 6.22
CA ARG A 448 -5.43 40.18 6.40
C ARG A 448 -5.94 39.10 5.47
N SER A 449 -7.02 38.44 5.87
CA SER A 449 -7.90 37.74 4.94
C SER A 449 -8.59 38.75 4.01
N LEU A 450 -8.87 38.32 2.78
CA LEU A 450 -9.89 38.94 1.93
C LEU A 450 -11.15 38.09 1.98
N ASP A 451 -12.30 38.68 1.65
CA ASP A 451 -13.51 37.91 1.35
C ASP A 451 -13.38 37.14 0.02
N PHE A 452 -14.27 36.18 -0.18
CA PHE A 452 -14.25 35.29 -1.34
C PHE A 452 -14.42 36.03 -2.69
N HIS A 453 -15.22 37.10 -2.73
CA HIS A 453 -15.48 37.85 -3.97
C HIS A 453 -14.31 38.77 -4.34
N ALA A 454 -13.72 39.48 -3.37
CA ALA A 454 -12.50 40.24 -3.58
C ALA A 454 -11.30 39.34 -3.94
N LEU A 455 -11.18 38.15 -3.35
CA LEU A 455 -10.13 37.19 -3.69
C LEU A 455 -10.25 36.69 -5.14
N CYS A 456 -11.47 36.32 -5.59
CA CYS A 456 -11.72 35.94 -6.99
C CYS A 456 -11.38 37.08 -7.96
N ALA A 457 -11.75 38.33 -7.62
CA ALA A 457 -11.40 39.50 -8.41
C ALA A 457 -9.88 39.70 -8.51
N VAL A 458 -9.15 39.56 -7.41
CA VAL A 458 -7.68 39.66 -7.36
C VAL A 458 -7.01 38.55 -8.20
N TYR A 459 -7.51 37.31 -8.16
CA TYR A 459 -7.03 36.26 -9.08
C TYR A 459 -7.27 36.64 -10.55
N ALA A 460 -8.49 37.04 -10.91
CA ALA A 460 -8.84 37.35 -12.31
C ALA A 460 -8.05 38.53 -12.93
N VAL A 461 -7.55 39.48 -12.11
CA VAL A 461 -6.69 40.58 -12.58
C VAL A 461 -5.18 40.25 -12.54
N THR A 462 -4.76 39.11 -12.02
CA THR A 462 -3.34 38.75 -11.88
C THR A 462 -2.72 38.31 -13.22
N ASP A 463 -1.53 38.78 -13.54
CA ASP A 463 -0.71 38.31 -14.68
C ASP A 463 0.18 37.11 -14.32
N VAL A 464 0.75 37.10 -13.11
CA VAL A 464 1.65 36.04 -12.62
C VAL A 464 1.37 35.68 -11.17
N ALA A 465 1.02 34.43 -10.89
CA ALA A 465 0.92 33.91 -9.52
C ALA A 465 2.25 33.28 -9.07
N LEU A 466 2.67 33.57 -7.84
CA LEU A 466 3.90 33.09 -7.20
C LEU A 466 3.57 32.18 -6.00
N VAL A 467 3.68 30.87 -6.21
CA VAL A 467 3.46 29.83 -5.18
C VAL A 467 4.80 29.17 -4.84
N THR A 468 5.60 29.83 -4.01
CA THR A 468 7.02 29.49 -3.74
C THR A 468 7.24 28.74 -2.42
N SER A 469 6.29 27.87 -2.02
CA SER A 469 6.34 27.17 -0.74
C SER A 469 7.51 26.18 -0.65
N LEU A 470 8.26 26.22 0.45
CA LEU A 470 9.47 25.42 0.69
C LEU A 470 9.14 23.92 0.84
N ARG A 471 7.98 23.62 1.45
CA ARG A 471 7.26 22.34 1.44
C ARG A 471 5.77 22.64 1.56
N ASP A 472 4.91 21.95 0.81
CA ASP A 472 3.46 22.05 0.94
C ASP A 472 2.79 20.73 0.54
N GLY A 473 1.78 20.28 1.26
CA GLY A 473 1.09 19.01 0.99
C GLY A 473 0.35 19.00 -0.34
N MET A 474 -0.20 20.15 -0.75
CA MET A 474 -0.82 20.32 -2.07
C MET A 474 -0.68 21.77 -2.57
N ASN A 475 -1.06 22.75 -1.75
CA ASN A 475 -1.27 24.17 -2.12
C ASN A 475 -2.47 24.41 -3.07
N LEU A 476 -3.66 24.55 -2.50
CA LEU A 476 -4.90 24.81 -3.26
C LEU A 476 -4.98 26.19 -3.92
N VAL A 477 -4.26 27.22 -3.40
CA VAL A 477 -4.18 28.55 -4.02
C VAL A 477 -3.73 28.48 -5.49
N SER A 478 -2.90 27.50 -5.84
CA SER A 478 -2.50 27.24 -7.23
C SER A 478 -3.66 26.78 -8.13
N TYR A 479 -4.61 25.99 -7.61
CA TYR A 479 -5.83 25.58 -8.29
C TYR A 479 -6.83 26.75 -8.38
N GLU A 480 -7.01 27.49 -7.28
CA GLU A 480 -7.94 28.64 -7.18
C GLU A 480 -7.59 29.73 -8.20
N PHE A 481 -6.30 30.07 -8.32
CA PHE A 481 -5.79 30.96 -9.36
C PHE A 481 -6.12 30.46 -10.77
N VAL A 482 -5.82 29.19 -11.07
CA VAL A 482 -6.03 28.60 -12.41
C VAL A 482 -7.52 28.60 -12.79
N ALA A 483 -8.42 28.27 -11.87
CA ALA A 483 -9.87 28.31 -12.10
C ALA A 483 -10.37 29.74 -12.44
N CYS A 484 -9.71 30.77 -11.90
CA CYS A 484 -10.04 32.17 -12.18
C CYS A 484 -9.35 32.76 -13.41
N GLN A 485 -8.47 32.01 -14.11
CA GLN A 485 -7.64 32.56 -15.19
C GLN A 485 -8.28 32.58 -16.59
N ASP A 486 -9.52 32.11 -16.77
CA ASP A 486 -10.04 31.87 -18.12
C ASP A 486 -9.98 33.10 -19.06
N ALA A 487 -10.34 34.30 -18.58
CA ALA A 487 -10.31 35.51 -19.41
C ALA A 487 -8.91 36.12 -19.62
N LYS A 488 -7.91 35.80 -18.78
CA LYS A 488 -6.59 36.49 -18.76
C LYS A 488 -5.41 35.59 -19.12
N LYS A 489 -5.54 34.27 -18.93
CA LYS A 489 -4.48 33.27 -19.16
C LYS A 489 -3.16 33.64 -18.46
N GLY A 490 -3.24 34.02 -17.18
CA GLY A 490 -2.08 34.35 -16.36
C GLY A 490 -1.16 33.16 -16.07
N VAL A 491 0.11 33.43 -15.81
CA VAL A 491 1.15 32.41 -15.63
C VAL A 491 1.25 31.98 -14.16
N LEU A 492 1.24 30.68 -13.90
CA LEU A 492 1.52 30.11 -12.59
C LEU A 492 3.01 29.75 -12.45
N ILE A 493 3.71 30.38 -11.50
CA ILE A 493 5.03 29.95 -11.02
C ILE A 493 4.80 29.14 -9.73
N LEU A 494 5.30 27.90 -9.70
CA LEU A 494 4.97 26.92 -8.68
C LEU A 494 6.22 26.20 -8.16
N SER A 495 6.36 26.11 -6.84
CA SER A 495 7.43 25.36 -6.20
C SER A 495 7.34 23.87 -6.51
N GLU A 496 8.46 23.26 -6.91
CA GLU A 496 8.59 21.80 -7.06
C GLU A 496 8.34 21.02 -5.75
N PHE A 497 8.34 21.70 -4.59
CA PHE A 497 8.12 21.11 -3.27
C PHE A 497 6.68 21.22 -2.75
N ALA A 498 5.75 21.77 -3.55
CA ALA A 498 4.32 21.70 -3.29
C ALA A 498 3.69 20.51 -4.02
N GLY A 499 2.77 19.78 -3.38
CA GLY A 499 2.10 18.61 -3.99
C GLY A 499 1.46 18.90 -5.35
N ALA A 500 0.93 20.12 -5.56
CA ALA A 500 0.39 20.58 -6.84
C ALA A 500 1.39 20.54 -8.00
N ALA A 501 2.70 20.51 -7.76
CA ALA A 501 3.70 20.38 -8.82
C ALA A 501 3.55 19.08 -9.63
N GLN A 502 3.10 17.99 -8.98
CA GLN A 502 2.84 16.71 -9.65
C GLN A 502 1.57 16.75 -10.54
N SER A 503 0.66 17.69 -10.28
CA SER A 503 -0.65 17.83 -10.96
C SER A 503 -0.69 18.95 -12.00
N LEU A 504 -0.15 20.11 -11.65
CA LEU A 504 -0.19 21.37 -12.42
C LEU A 504 1.16 21.71 -13.07
N GLY A 505 2.20 20.87 -12.88
CA GLY A 505 3.54 21.08 -13.43
C GLY A 505 3.61 21.08 -14.97
N ALA A 506 2.62 20.50 -15.66
CA ALA A 506 2.55 20.49 -17.12
C ALA A 506 2.29 21.89 -17.72
N GLY A 507 1.48 22.72 -17.05
CA GLY A 507 1.25 24.12 -17.44
C GLY A 507 2.08 25.13 -16.66
N ALA A 508 2.43 24.85 -15.40
CA ALA A 508 3.18 25.78 -14.56
C ALA A 508 4.63 26.00 -15.01
N LEU A 509 5.24 27.08 -14.53
CA LEU A 509 6.70 27.20 -14.44
C LEU A 509 7.11 26.64 -13.07
N LEU A 510 7.63 25.41 -13.07
CA LEU A 510 8.21 24.81 -11.87
C LEU A 510 9.52 25.52 -11.50
N VAL A 511 9.72 25.78 -10.21
CA VAL A 511 10.92 26.42 -9.66
C VAL A 511 11.35 25.80 -8.34
N ASN A 512 12.64 25.83 -8.06
CA ASN A 512 13.20 25.59 -6.74
C ASN A 512 13.21 26.90 -5.93
N PRO A 513 12.39 27.06 -4.87
CA PRO A 513 12.28 28.31 -4.11
C PRO A 513 13.53 28.66 -3.27
N TRP A 514 14.48 27.73 -3.11
CA TRP A 514 15.77 28.03 -2.48
C TRP A 514 16.73 28.72 -3.47
N ASN A 515 16.52 28.54 -4.78
CA ASN A 515 17.28 29.19 -5.83
C ASN A 515 16.63 30.53 -6.22
N ILE A 516 16.88 31.57 -5.41
CA ILE A 516 16.36 32.94 -5.59
C ILE A 516 16.61 33.47 -7.02
N THR A 517 17.74 33.11 -7.65
CA THR A 517 18.09 33.51 -9.03
C THR A 517 17.18 32.87 -10.08
N GLU A 518 16.82 31.60 -9.90
CA GLU A 518 15.94 30.85 -10.81
C GLU A 518 14.48 31.31 -10.68
N VAL A 519 14.04 31.64 -9.46
CA VAL A 519 12.73 32.29 -9.24
C VAL A 519 12.70 33.66 -9.93
N ALA A 520 13.74 34.49 -9.77
CA ALA A 520 13.87 35.79 -10.44
C ALA A 520 13.87 35.66 -11.98
N ALA A 521 14.63 34.72 -12.53
CA ALA A 521 14.64 34.42 -13.96
C ALA A 521 13.28 33.90 -14.46
N SER A 522 12.56 33.14 -13.65
CA SER A 522 11.22 32.61 -13.97
C SER A 522 10.15 33.70 -13.92
N ILE A 523 10.28 34.69 -13.04
CA ILE A 523 9.47 35.93 -13.07
C ILE A 523 9.70 36.66 -14.39
N GLY A 524 10.97 36.83 -14.79
CA GLY A 524 11.34 37.38 -16.10
C GLY A 524 10.73 36.60 -17.26
N LYS A 525 10.80 35.28 -17.24
CA LYS A 525 10.20 34.40 -18.26
C LYS A 525 8.67 34.55 -18.32
N ALA A 526 7.98 34.58 -17.17
CA ALA A 526 6.53 34.71 -17.09
C ALA A 526 6.04 36.06 -17.66
N LEU A 527 6.72 37.16 -17.33
CA LEU A 527 6.33 38.52 -17.75
C LEU A 527 6.61 38.81 -19.24
N ASN A 528 7.45 38.01 -19.91
CA ASN A 528 7.73 38.12 -21.34
C ASN A 528 7.16 36.92 -22.15
N MET A 529 6.26 36.12 -21.56
CA MET A 529 5.68 34.93 -22.19
C MET A 529 4.63 35.30 -23.25
N SER A 530 4.72 34.71 -24.44
CA SER A 530 3.76 34.93 -25.53
C SER A 530 2.38 34.35 -25.21
N ASP A 531 1.35 34.99 -25.75
CA ASP A 531 -0.05 34.67 -25.46
C ASP A 531 -0.42 33.23 -25.83
N GLU A 532 0.14 32.68 -26.91
CA GLU A 532 0.01 31.28 -27.33
C GLU A 532 0.57 30.28 -26.28
N GLU A 533 1.77 30.55 -25.75
CA GLU A 533 2.41 29.73 -24.71
C GLU A 533 1.61 29.84 -23.38
N ARG A 534 1.10 31.05 -23.06
CA ARG A 534 0.24 31.28 -21.89
C ARG A 534 -1.09 30.53 -21.98
N GLU A 535 -1.77 30.60 -23.13
CA GLU A 535 -3.03 29.89 -23.36
C GLU A 535 -2.83 28.37 -23.31
N LYS A 536 -1.82 27.85 -24.03
CA LYS A 536 -1.48 26.42 -24.03
C LYS A 536 -1.23 25.87 -22.62
N ARG A 537 -0.49 26.62 -21.80
CA ARG A 537 -0.21 26.29 -20.39
C ARG A 537 -1.45 26.33 -19.52
N HIS A 538 -2.23 27.40 -19.61
CA HIS A 538 -3.48 27.52 -18.85
C HIS A 538 -4.45 26.39 -19.22
N ARG A 539 -4.63 26.06 -20.51
CA ARG A 539 -5.55 25.01 -20.97
C ARG A 539 -5.25 23.65 -20.35
N LEU A 540 -3.97 23.27 -20.24
CA LEU A 540 -3.55 22.02 -19.59
C LEU A 540 -3.93 22.00 -18.10
N ASN A 541 -3.60 23.07 -17.36
CA ASN A 541 -3.88 23.12 -15.93
C ASN A 541 -5.39 23.28 -15.65
N PHE A 542 -6.12 24.06 -16.43
CA PHE A 542 -7.57 24.26 -16.28
C PHE A 542 -8.34 22.97 -16.53
N ALA A 543 -7.96 22.17 -17.52
CA ALA A 543 -8.51 20.84 -17.73
C ALA A 543 -8.28 19.91 -16.54
N HIS A 544 -7.12 19.98 -15.87
CA HIS A 544 -6.88 19.23 -14.64
C HIS A 544 -7.75 19.73 -13.47
N VAL A 545 -7.77 21.04 -13.21
CA VAL A 545 -8.53 21.69 -12.12
C VAL A 545 -10.05 21.53 -12.26
N THR A 546 -10.58 21.35 -13.46
CA THR A 546 -12.02 21.10 -13.71
C THR A 546 -12.41 19.63 -13.66
N THR A 547 -11.48 18.69 -13.90
CA THR A 547 -11.76 17.24 -13.83
C THR A 547 -11.46 16.66 -12.45
N HIS A 548 -10.34 17.03 -11.85
CA HIS A 548 -9.88 16.53 -10.55
C HIS A 548 -10.37 17.46 -9.44
N THR A 549 -11.68 17.41 -9.21
CA THR A 549 -12.37 18.28 -8.23
C THR A 549 -12.21 17.78 -6.79
N ALA A 550 -12.56 18.63 -5.83
CA ALA A 550 -12.58 18.23 -4.42
C ALA A 550 -13.67 17.20 -4.09
N GLN A 551 -14.74 17.17 -4.90
CA GLN A 551 -15.84 16.22 -4.82
C GLN A 551 -15.40 14.83 -5.32
N GLU A 552 -14.76 14.76 -6.50
CA GLU A 552 -14.20 13.50 -7.04
C GLU A 552 -13.16 12.88 -6.08
N TRP A 553 -12.31 13.71 -5.45
CA TRP A 553 -11.38 13.26 -4.40
C TRP A 553 -12.10 12.53 -3.25
N ALA A 554 -13.22 13.07 -2.77
CA ALA A 554 -14.00 12.49 -1.68
C ALA A 554 -14.76 11.24 -2.10
N GLU A 555 -15.40 11.25 -3.27
CA GLU A 555 -16.15 10.12 -3.81
C GLU A 555 -15.22 8.93 -4.13
N THR A 556 -14.05 9.17 -4.72
CA THR A 556 -13.04 8.14 -4.95
C THR A 556 -12.45 7.61 -3.62
N PHE A 557 -12.14 8.45 -2.63
CA PHE A 557 -11.61 7.96 -1.33
C PHE A 557 -12.63 7.07 -0.59
N VAL A 558 -13.89 7.52 -0.48
CA VAL A 558 -14.93 6.75 0.23
C VAL A 558 -15.34 5.50 -0.54
N SER A 559 -15.24 5.50 -1.87
CA SER A 559 -15.37 4.27 -2.67
C SER A 559 -14.23 3.29 -2.37
N GLU A 560 -12.97 3.72 -2.46
CA GLU A 560 -11.80 2.87 -2.25
C GLU A 560 -11.80 2.28 -0.83
N LEU A 561 -12.20 3.05 0.20
CA LEU A 561 -12.36 2.57 1.58
C LEU A 561 -13.45 1.48 1.70
N ASN A 562 -14.62 1.67 1.08
CA ASN A 562 -15.66 0.65 1.07
C ASN A 562 -15.20 -0.64 0.36
N ASP A 563 -14.54 -0.51 -0.80
CA ASP A 563 -13.99 -1.65 -1.55
C ASP A 563 -12.87 -2.36 -0.77
N THR A 564 -12.03 -1.61 -0.05
CA THR A 564 -10.95 -2.14 0.81
C THR A 564 -11.50 -2.97 1.95
N VAL A 565 -12.55 -2.49 2.65
CA VAL A 565 -13.18 -3.26 3.74
C VAL A 565 -13.83 -4.54 3.22
N VAL A 566 -14.44 -4.51 2.03
CA VAL A 566 -14.98 -5.73 1.39
C VAL A 566 -13.86 -6.70 1.00
N GLU A 567 -12.76 -6.21 0.45
CA GLU A 567 -11.61 -7.04 0.09
C GLU A 567 -10.93 -7.64 1.32
N ALA A 568 -10.77 -6.87 2.41
CA ALA A 568 -10.27 -7.36 3.68
C ALA A 568 -11.17 -8.46 4.27
N GLN A 569 -12.51 -8.28 4.23
CA GLN A 569 -13.46 -9.33 4.64
C GLN A 569 -13.37 -10.59 3.77
N LEU A 570 -13.04 -10.47 2.48
CA LEU A 570 -12.82 -11.62 1.59
C LEU A 570 -11.48 -12.31 1.86
N ARG A 571 -10.40 -11.54 2.09
CA ARG A 571 -9.10 -12.09 2.53
C ARG A 571 -9.23 -12.80 3.88
N ILE A 572 -9.94 -12.22 4.85
CA ILE A 572 -10.21 -12.85 6.16
C ILE A 572 -11.00 -14.16 6.02
N LYS A 573 -11.95 -14.25 5.08
CA LYS A 573 -12.66 -15.52 4.77
C LYS A 573 -11.78 -16.56 4.06
N GLN A 574 -10.60 -16.20 3.60
CA GLN A 574 -9.59 -17.10 3.06
C GLN A 574 -8.52 -17.48 4.11
N ILE A 575 -8.42 -16.76 5.23
CA ILE A 575 -7.58 -17.15 6.37
C ILE A 575 -8.16 -18.45 6.96
N ARG A 576 -7.27 -19.42 7.17
CA ARG A 576 -7.62 -20.73 7.71
C ARG A 576 -7.95 -20.62 9.22
N PRO A 577 -9.01 -21.29 9.71
CA PRO A 577 -9.44 -21.17 11.11
C PRO A 577 -8.34 -21.57 12.10
N VAL A 578 -8.40 -21.01 13.31
CA VAL A 578 -7.55 -21.47 14.41
C VAL A 578 -7.89 -22.92 14.76
N LEU A 579 -6.89 -23.74 15.08
CA LEU A 579 -7.08 -25.14 15.46
C LEU A 579 -8.04 -25.28 16.67
N PRO A 580 -9.15 -26.03 16.57
CA PRO A 580 -10.02 -26.31 17.73
C PRO A 580 -9.34 -27.32 18.67
N PHE A 581 -8.62 -26.84 19.69
CA PHE A 581 -7.83 -27.69 20.60
C PHE A 581 -8.60 -28.86 21.19
N VAL A 582 -9.83 -28.63 21.69
CA VAL A 582 -10.64 -29.68 22.34
C VAL A 582 -11.03 -30.78 21.36
N GLU A 583 -11.49 -30.41 20.16
CA GLU A 583 -11.88 -31.37 19.13
C GLU A 583 -10.67 -32.16 18.60
N ALA A 584 -9.55 -31.49 18.36
CA ALA A 584 -8.31 -32.13 17.93
C ALA A 584 -7.79 -33.11 19.00
N THR A 585 -7.79 -32.73 20.28
CA THR A 585 -7.38 -33.61 21.39
C THR A 585 -8.34 -34.79 21.59
N GLU A 586 -9.66 -34.58 21.51
CA GLU A 586 -10.64 -35.67 21.60
C GLU A 586 -10.49 -36.67 20.44
N GLN A 587 -10.32 -36.20 19.20
CA GLN A 587 -10.12 -37.07 18.05
C GLN A 587 -8.77 -37.81 18.14
N PHE A 588 -7.69 -37.12 18.53
CA PHE A 588 -6.38 -37.72 18.75
C PHE A 588 -6.45 -38.86 19.79
N LEU A 589 -7.09 -38.63 20.95
CA LEU A 589 -7.24 -39.66 21.99
C LEU A 589 -7.99 -40.91 21.50
N ARG A 590 -9.06 -40.74 20.72
CA ARG A 590 -9.89 -41.85 20.20
C ARG A 590 -9.15 -42.75 19.19
N CYS A 591 -8.06 -42.27 18.60
CA CYS A 591 -7.29 -42.98 17.58
C CYS A 591 -6.24 -43.92 18.17
N SER A 592 -5.94 -45.00 17.44
CA SER A 592 -5.21 -46.18 17.91
C SER A 592 -3.72 -46.19 17.55
N ASN A 593 -3.32 -45.54 16.45
CA ASN A 593 -1.93 -45.39 16.03
C ASN A 593 -1.74 -44.01 15.36
N ARG A 594 -1.04 -43.13 16.07
CA ARG A 594 -1.09 -41.67 15.86
C ARG A 594 0.26 -41.17 15.36
N LEU A 595 0.25 -40.30 14.34
CA LEU A 595 1.44 -39.66 13.80
C LEU A 595 1.43 -38.16 14.09
N LEU A 596 2.43 -37.69 14.83
CA LEU A 596 2.62 -36.28 15.17
C LEU A 596 3.85 -35.72 14.43
N ILE A 597 3.62 -34.83 13.47
CA ILE A 597 4.66 -34.18 12.66
C ILE A 597 4.83 -32.74 13.13
N LEU A 598 6.02 -32.38 13.58
CA LEU A 598 6.35 -31.06 14.12
C LEU A 598 7.47 -30.40 13.30
N GLY A 599 7.26 -29.19 12.80
CA GLY A 599 8.36 -28.35 12.33
C GLY A 599 9.22 -27.89 13.51
N PHE A 600 10.55 -27.77 13.33
CA PHE A 600 11.41 -27.25 14.42
C PHE A 600 11.37 -25.71 14.49
N ASN A 601 11.94 -25.05 13.48
CA ASN A 601 12.15 -23.60 13.43
C ASN A 601 10.81 -22.84 13.59
N VAL A 602 10.78 -21.81 14.44
CA VAL A 602 9.61 -20.95 14.75
C VAL A 602 8.43 -21.67 15.44
N THR A 603 8.42 -23.00 15.48
CA THR A 603 7.31 -23.84 15.98
C THR A 603 7.60 -24.47 17.34
N LEU A 604 8.84 -24.91 17.57
CA LEU A 604 9.31 -25.50 18.83
C LEU A 604 10.40 -24.63 19.50
N THR A 605 10.87 -23.58 18.84
CA THR A 605 11.95 -22.70 19.31
C THR A 605 11.42 -21.54 20.15
N GLU A 606 12.19 -21.06 21.13
CA GLU A 606 11.81 -19.89 21.94
C GLU A 606 11.45 -18.66 21.08
N PRO A 607 10.32 -17.96 21.34
CA PRO A 607 9.90 -16.82 20.54
C PRO A 607 10.82 -15.60 20.77
N VAL A 608 11.65 -15.32 19.76
CA VAL A 608 12.71 -14.30 19.80
C VAL A 608 12.17 -12.89 20.05
N ASP A 609 10.98 -12.57 19.54
CA ASP A 609 10.38 -11.23 19.59
C ASP A 609 9.55 -10.96 20.86
N THR A 610 10.13 -11.15 22.05
CA THR A 610 9.48 -10.69 23.30
C THR A 610 9.45 -9.15 23.32
N PRO A 611 8.27 -8.48 23.36
CA PRO A 611 8.14 -7.03 23.17
C PRO A 611 8.58 -6.22 24.42
N GLY A 612 9.88 -6.23 24.68
CA GLY A 612 10.53 -5.54 25.79
C GLY A 612 12.06 -5.63 25.77
N ARG A 613 12.65 -6.68 25.18
CA ARG A 613 14.11 -6.88 25.12
C ARG A 613 14.80 -6.13 23.96
N ARG A 614 14.58 -4.81 23.85
CA ARG A 614 15.42 -3.94 22.99
C ARG A 614 16.81 -3.78 23.61
N GLY A 615 17.65 -4.77 23.37
CA GLY A 615 18.93 -5.00 24.05
C GLY A 615 19.29 -6.48 24.20
N GLY A 616 18.57 -7.39 23.53
CA GLY A 616 18.95 -8.80 23.42
C GLY A 616 20.35 -9.00 22.84
N ASP A 617 21.01 -10.03 23.34
CA ASP A 617 22.32 -10.47 22.91
C ASP A 617 22.18 -11.18 21.54
N GLN A 618 22.52 -10.48 20.46
CA GLN A 618 22.24 -10.91 19.07
C GLN A 618 22.82 -12.28 18.70
N ILE A 619 23.85 -12.73 19.43
CA ILE A 619 24.45 -14.06 19.28
C ILE A 619 23.46 -15.14 19.74
N LYS A 620 22.68 -14.89 20.80
CA LYS A 620 21.67 -15.83 21.31
C LYS A 620 20.43 -15.92 20.42
N GLU A 621 20.16 -14.90 19.60
CA GLU A 621 19.12 -14.99 18.55
C GLU A 621 19.50 -15.97 17.40
N MET A 622 20.75 -16.43 17.34
CA MET A 622 21.23 -17.39 16.34
C MET A 622 21.26 -18.84 16.88
N GLU A 623 21.13 -19.04 18.19
CA GLU A 623 21.09 -20.36 18.81
C GLU A 623 19.66 -20.92 18.79
N LEU A 624 19.35 -21.79 17.82
CA LEU A 624 18.05 -22.48 17.75
C LEU A 624 17.91 -23.46 18.93
N LYS A 625 17.21 -23.02 19.98
CA LYS A 625 16.96 -23.79 21.20
C LYS A 625 15.48 -24.09 21.38
N LEU A 626 15.19 -25.34 21.76
CA LEU A 626 13.88 -25.84 22.15
C LEU A 626 13.31 -24.98 23.30
N HIS A 627 12.07 -24.53 23.14
CA HIS A 627 11.36 -23.73 24.13
C HIS A 627 11.35 -24.45 25.51
N PRO A 628 11.69 -23.78 26.62
CA PRO A 628 11.98 -24.45 27.89
C PRO A 628 10.80 -25.28 28.41
N GLU A 629 9.57 -24.80 28.21
CA GLU A 629 8.35 -25.49 28.66
C GLU A 629 7.90 -26.65 27.74
N MET A 630 8.62 -26.94 26.64
CA MET A 630 8.32 -28.07 25.75
C MET A 630 8.88 -29.41 26.23
N LYS A 631 9.82 -29.41 27.19
CA LYS A 631 10.51 -30.63 27.61
C LYS A 631 9.56 -31.66 28.21
N GLU A 632 8.71 -31.24 29.16
CA GLU A 632 7.80 -32.15 29.87
C GLU A 632 6.70 -32.74 28.94
N PRO A 633 6.01 -31.94 28.09
CA PRO A 633 5.06 -32.48 27.12
C PRO A 633 5.69 -33.42 26.10
N LEU A 634 6.88 -33.10 25.58
CA LEU A 634 7.57 -33.98 24.62
C LEU A 634 7.99 -35.29 25.27
N ILE A 635 8.49 -35.29 26.52
CA ILE A 635 8.78 -36.54 27.25
C ILE A 635 7.51 -37.39 27.42
N ALA A 636 6.39 -36.78 27.83
CA ALA A 636 5.12 -37.50 28.00
C ALA A 636 4.63 -38.13 26.68
N LEU A 637 4.66 -37.38 25.56
CA LEU A 637 4.20 -37.87 24.26
C LEU A 637 5.17 -38.89 23.62
N CYS A 638 6.48 -38.78 23.84
CA CYS A 638 7.49 -39.77 23.37
C CYS A 638 7.40 -41.12 24.10
N ASN A 639 6.76 -41.15 25.28
CA ASN A 639 6.58 -42.34 26.09
C ASN A 639 5.26 -43.09 25.82
N ASP A 640 4.32 -42.50 25.05
CA ASP A 640 3.09 -43.19 24.64
C ASP A 640 3.38 -44.16 23.47
N PRO A 641 3.26 -45.50 23.65
CA PRO A 641 3.54 -46.46 22.60
C PRO A 641 2.56 -46.40 21.42
N LYS A 642 1.46 -45.64 21.51
CA LYS A 642 0.50 -45.39 20.41
C LYS A 642 0.86 -44.18 19.55
N THR A 643 1.85 -43.37 19.95
CA THR A 643 2.17 -42.09 19.31
C THR A 643 3.58 -42.12 18.71
N THR A 644 3.68 -41.91 17.40
CA THR A 644 4.94 -41.73 16.68
C THR A 644 5.16 -40.25 16.40
N ILE A 645 6.28 -39.69 16.87
CA ILE A 645 6.64 -38.28 16.68
C ILE A 645 7.73 -38.15 15.61
N VAL A 646 7.59 -37.14 14.73
CA VAL A 646 8.53 -36.79 13.67
C VAL A 646 8.83 -35.29 13.72
N VAL A 647 10.10 -34.90 13.82
CA VAL A 647 10.54 -33.48 13.79
C VAL A 647 11.21 -33.14 12.45
N LEU A 648 10.67 -32.14 11.74
CA LEU A 648 11.11 -31.70 10.41
C LEU A 648 11.83 -30.34 10.44
N SER A 649 13.16 -30.37 10.37
CA SER A 649 14.01 -29.17 10.37
C SER A 649 14.57 -28.83 8.99
N GLY A 650 14.96 -27.57 8.80
CA GLY A 650 15.85 -27.16 7.70
C GLY A 650 17.33 -27.08 8.14
N SER A 651 17.58 -27.17 9.44
CA SER A 651 18.89 -26.97 10.08
C SER A 651 19.72 -28.25 10.15
N ASP A 652 20.99 -28.10 10.53
CA ASP A 652 21.99 -29.16 10.61
C ASP A 652 21.67 -30.27 11.62
N ARG A 653 22.32 -31.43 11.43
CA ARG A 653 22.23 -32.61 12.29
C ARG A 653 22.58 -32.33 13.75
N SER A 654 23.67 -31.59 13.99
CA SER A 654 24.12 -31.19 15.33
C SER A 654 23.07 -30.42 16.11
N VAL A 655 22.39 -29.46 15.47
CA VAL A 655 21.34 -28.65 16.09
C VAL A 655 20.15 -29.51 16.52
N LEU A 656 19.82 -30.57 15.78
CA LEU A 656 18.78 -31.52 16.19
C LEU A 656 19.26 -32.50 17.27
N ASP A 657 20.50 -32.98 17.20
CA ASP A 657 21.06 -33.87 18.22
C ASP A 657 21.17 -33.16 19.58
N ASP A 658 21.64 -31.90 19.62
CA ASP A 658 21.76 -31.07 20.83
C ASP A 658 20.41 -30.74 21.49
N ASN A 659 19.32 -30.67 20.70
CA ASN A 659 17.98 -30.34 21.20
C ASN A 659 17.09 -31.56 21.50
N PHE A 660 17.26 -32.66 20.75
CA PHE A 660 16.32 -33.80 20.73
C PHE A 660 16.99 -35.17 20.92
N GLY A 661 18.32 -35.26 21.04
CA GLY A 661 19.05 -36.54 21.15
C GLY A 661 18.68 -37.42 22.35
N GLU A 662 17.97 -36.89 23.34
CA GLU A 662 17.49 -37.61 24.54
C GLU A 662 16.05 -38.18 24.39
N TYR A 663 15.30 -37.81 23.35
CA TYR A 663 13.86 -38.11 23.22
C TYR A 663 13.57 -39.20 22.19
N ASN A 664 12.62 -40.11 22.45
CA ASN A 664 12.24 -41.19 21.54
C ASN A 664 11.36 -40.70 20.38
N MET A 665 11.98 -40.31 19.24
CA MET A 665 11.29 -39.76 18.07
C MET A 665 12.06 -39.99 16.75
N TRP A 666 11.48 -39.59 15.63
CA TRP A 666 12.18 -39.43 14.34
C TRP A 666 12.62 -37.98 14.13
N LEU A 667 13.84 -37.79 13.63
CA LEU A 667 14.46 -36.51 13.32
C LEU A 667 14.78 -36.44 11.82
N ALA A 668 14.47 -35.31 11.18
CA ALA A 668 14.81 -35.00 9.81
C ALA A 668 15.58 -33.67 9.74
N ALA A 669 16.87 -33.74 9.45
CA ALA A 669 17.75 -32.58 9.24
C ALA A 669 17.84 -32.20 7.75
N GLU A 670 18.22 -30.96 7.47
CA GLU A 670 18.32 -30.39 6.11
C GLU A 670 17.13 -30.76 5.20
N HIS A 671 15.92 -30.44 5.67
CA HIS A 671 14.63 -30.70 5.02
C HIS A 671 14.35 -32.16 4.65
N GLY A 672 15.01 -33.10 5.34
CA GLY A 672 14.84 -34.54 5.15
C GLY A 672 15.92 -35.22 4.33
N MET A 673 17.05 -34.55 4.07
CA MET A 673 18.23 -35.22 3.51
C MET A 673 18.76 -36.30 4.46
N PHE A 674 18.86 -35.98 5.75
CA PHE A 674 19.31 -36.91 6.78
C PHE A 674 18.15 -37.28 7.69
N LEU A 675 17.93 -38.58 7.90
CA LEU A 675 16.87 -39.14 8.74
C LEU A 675 17.49 -39.94 9.89
N ARG A 676 16.89 -39.87 11.07
CA ARG A 676 17.34 -40.62 12.25
C ARG A 676 16.15 -40.98 13.15
N HIS A 677 16.04 -42.23 13.57
CA HIS A 677 15.31 -42.57 14.79
C HIS A 677 16.27 -42.35 15.97
N THR A 678 15.85 -41.68 17.03
CA THR A 678 16.75 -41.41 18.17
C THR A 678 17.27 -42.74 18.76
N GLY A 679 18.55 -42.75 19.12
CA GLY A 679 19.29 -43.98 19.48
C GLY A 679 19.93 -44.73 18.31
N GLY A 680 19.50 -44.49 17.06
CA GLY A 680 20.15 -44.98 15.85
C GLY A 680 21.26 -44.05 15.33
N GLU A 681 21.87 -44.41 14.20
CA GLU A 681 22.78 -43.55 13.43
C GLU A 681 22.00 -42.67 12.42
N TRP A 682 22.64 -41.62 11.89
CA TRP A 682 22.06 -40.77 10.85
C TRP A 682 22.10 -41.45 9.48
N MET A 683 20.92 -41.72 8.91
CA MET A 683 20.75 -42.29 7.58
C MET A 683 20.71 -41.17 6.52
N THR A 684 21.67 -41.20 5.60
CA THR A 684 21.79 -40.20 4.52
C THR A 684 20.96 -40.62 3.31
N THR A 685 19.80 -39.99 3.09
CA THR A 685 18.85 -40.32 2.00
C THR A 685 19.13 -39.55 0.71
N MET A 686 20.41 -39.48 0.33
CA MET A 686 20.86 -38.84 -0.91
C MET A 686 20.29 -39.57 -2.15
N PRO A 687 19.64 -38.87 -3.09
CA PRO A 687 19.34 -39.44 -4.40
C PRO A 687 20.64 -39.86 -5.11
N GLU A 688 20.65 -41.03 -5.76
CA GLU A 688 21.86 -41.66 -6.33
C GLU A 688 22.61 -40.84 -7.39
N HIS A 689 22.07 -39.69 -7.81
CA HIS A 689 22.59 -38.83 -8.88
C HIS A 689 22.75 -37.36 -8.44
N LEU A 690 22.80 -37.06 -7.13
CA LEU A 690 22.92 -35.69 -6.63
C LEU A 690 24.34 -35.11 -6.89
N ASN A 691 24.49 -34.35 -7.97
CA ASN A 691 25.72 -33.61 -8.25
C ASN A 691 25.79 -32.34 -7.39
N MET A 692 26.92 -32.15 -6.69
CA MET A 692 27.19 -31.00 -5.79
C MET A 692 28.18 -29.97 -6.35
N GLU A 693 28.63 -30.11 -7.61
CA GLU A 693 29.55 -29.17 -8.30
C GLU A 693 29.04 -27.71 -8.35
N TRP A 694 27.75 -27.48 -8.09
CA TRP A 694 27.16 -26.15 -8.00
C TRP A 694 27.51 -25.40 -6.70
N VAL A 695 27.84 -26.11 -5.61
CA VAL A 695 28.03 -25.53 -4.26
C VAL A 695 29.08 -24.43 -4.26
N ASP A 696 30.29 -24.72 -4.76
CA ASP A 696 31.36 -23.72 -4.83
C ASP A 696 30.97 -22.52 -5.70
N SER A 697 30.26 -22.77 -6.81
CA SER A 697 29.85 -21.71 -7.73
C SER A 697 28.77 -20.79 -7.14
N ILE A 698 27.88 -21.31 -6.28
CA ILE A 698 26.91 -20.49 -5.53
C ILE A 698 27.57 -19.80 -4.34
N LYS A 699 28.49 -20.48 -3.64
CA LYS A 699 29.26 -19.91 -2.53
C LYS A 699 29.96 -18.61 -2.92
N HIS A 700 30.66 -18.57 -4.06
CA HIS A 700 31.29 -17.34 -4.56
C HIS A 700 30.28 -16.20 -4.79
N VAL A 701 29.05 -16.50 -5.22
CA VAL A 701 27.97 -15.49 -5.36
C VAL A 701 27.48 -15.03 -3.99
N PHE A 702 27.27 -15.94 -3.05
CA PHE A 702 26.83 -15.62 -1.69
C PHE A 702 27.87 -14.81 -0.92
N GLU A 703 29.16 -15.13 -1.05
CA GLU A 703 30.28 -14.37 -0.49
C GLU A 703 30.32 -12.94 -1.08
N TYR A 704 30.28 -12.81 -2.42
CA TYR A 704 30.22 -11.51 -3.11
C TYR A 704 29.07 -10.61 -2.62
N PHE A 705 27.86 -11.15 -2.48
CA PHE A 705 26.73 -10.37 -1.97
C PHE A 705 26.78 -10.15 -0.44
N THR A 706 27.47 -11.02 0.31
CA THR A 706 27.69 -10.83 1.76
C THR A 706 28.66 -9.66 2.02
N GLU A 707 29.80 -9.59 1.32
CA GLU A 707 30.73 -8.47 1.39
C GLU A 707 30.05 -7.13 1.07
N ARG A 708 29.11 -7.15 0.11
CA ARG A 708 28.37 -5.97 -0.35
C ARG A 708 27.17 -5.58 0.53
N THR A 709 26.75 -6.46 1.45
CA THR A 709 25.53 -6.27 2.24
C THR A 709 25.84 -6.31 3.74
N PRO A 710 26.13 -5.14 4.37
CA PRO A 710 26.43 -5.06 5.79
C PRO A 710 25.37 -5.73 6.66
N ARG A 711 25.81 -6.57 7.61
CA ARG A 711 24.97 -7.39 8.51
C ARG A 711 24.15 -8.50 7.85
N SER A 712 24.43 -8.84 6.59
CA SER A 712 24.09 -10.16 6.07
C SER A 712 25.16 -11.19 6.49
N HIS A 713 24.83 -12.48 6.38
CA HIS A 713 25.78 -13.59 6.51
C HIS A 713 25.41 -14.74 5.57
N CYS A 714 26.41 -15.56 5.22
CA CYS A 714 26.22 -16.83 4.54
C CYS A 714 26.37 -17.97 5.56
N GLU A 715 25.41 -18.88 5.57
CA GLU A 715 25.43 -20.14 6.31
C GLU A 715 25.60 -21.28 5.29
N LEU A 716 26.63 -22.11 5.48
CA LEU A 716 26.96 -23.25 4.61
C LEU A 716 26.68 -24.54 5.39
N ARG A 717 25.66 -25.27 4.97
CA ARG A 717 25.29 -26.59 5.50
C ARG A 717 25.85 -27.70 4.59
N GLU A 718 25.58 -28.97 4.87
CA GLU A 718 26.16 -30.07 4.10
C GLU A 718 25.52 -30.22 2.71
N THR A 719 24.23 -29.89 2.57
CA THR A 719 23.48 -30.02 1.29
C THR A 719 22.72 -28.77 0.87
N SER A 720 22.83 -27.67 1.62
CA SER A 720 22.16 -26.40 1.38
C SER A 720 23.03 -25.19 1.72
N LEU A 721 22.79 -24.06 1.04
CA LEU A 721 23.40 -22.77 1.36
C LEU A 721 22.30 -21.76 1.65
N VAL A 722 22.43 -21.01 2.75
CA VAL A 722 21.47 -19.95 3.13
C VAL A 722 22.20 -18.62 3.23
N TRP A 723 21.77 -17.65 2.43
CA TRP A 723 22.15 -16.25 2.62
C TRP A 723 21.07 -15.53 3.43
N ASN A 724 21.45 -14.98 4.58
CA ASN A 724 20.53 -14.41 5.55
C ASN A 724 20.80 -12.91 5.72
N TYR A 725 19.77 -12.08 5.53
CA TYR A 725 19.84 -10.63 5.63
C TYR A 725 18.88 -10.06 6.70
N LYS A 726 18.46 -10.87 7.70
CA LYS A 726 17.57 -10.48 8.82
C LYS A 726 17.95 -9.14 9.47
N TYR A 727 19.26 -8.90 9.64
CA TYR A 727 19.84 -7.75 10.36
C TYR A 727 20.36 -6.61 9.45
N ALA A 728 20.27 -6.77 8.12
CA ALA A 728 20.59 -5.72 7.16
C ALA A 728 19.47 -4.66 7.07
N ASP A 729 19.70 -3.57 6.32
CA ASP A 729 18.60 -2.70 5.89
C ASP A 729 17.64 -3.50 4.98
N PHE A 730 16.33 -3.49 5.28
CA PHE A 730 15.37 -4.35 4.57
C PHE A 730 15.22 -4.00 3.09
N GLU A 731 15.21 -2.71 2.73
CA GLU A 731 15.05 -2.30 1.33
C GLU A 731 16.31 -2.63 0.52
N PHE A 732 17.48 -2.37 1.08
CA PHE A 732 18.76 -2.71 0.45
C PHE A 732 18.98 -4.23 0.39
N GLY A 733 18.72 -4.96 1.48
CA GLY A 733 18.82 -6.42 1.55
C GLY A 733 17.88 -7.13 0.58
N ARG A 734 16.62 -6.69 0.47
CA ARG A 734 15.66 -7.21 -0.53
C ARG A 734 16.10 -6.90 -1.97
N LEU A 735 16.75 -5.75 -2.19
CA LEU A 735 17.28 -5.39 -3.52
C LEU A 735 18.51 -6.25 -3.86
N GLN A 736 19.47 -6.42 -2.94
CA GLN A 736 20.60 -7.33 -3.10
C GLN A 736 20.14 -8.80 -3.24
N ALA A 737 19.08 -9.23 -2.56
CA ALA A 737 18.46 -10.56 -2.74
C ALA A 737 17.93 -10.75 -4.17
N ARG A 738 17.18 -9.78 -4.69
CA ARG A 738 16.65 -9.82 -6.07
C ARG A 738 17.77 -9.84 -7.11
N ASP A 739 18.79 -9.01 -6.92
CA ASP A 739 19.92 -8.91 -7.85
C ASP A 739 20.80 -10.19 -7.76
N MET A 740 20.96 -10.77 -6.56
CA MET A 740 21.54 -12.09 -6.34
C MET A 740 20.77 -13.17 -7.11
N LEU A 741 19.43 -13.22 -6.99
CA LEU A 741 18.60 -14.20 -7.72
C LEU A 741 18.81 -14.10 -9.23
N GLN A 742 18.93 -12.88 -9.78
CA GLN A 742 19.27 -12.68 -11.18
C GLN A 742 20.68 -13.19 -11.52
N HIS A 743 21.69 -12.91 -10.68
CA HIS A 743 23.05 -13.43 -10.85
C HIS A 743 23.12 -14.97 -10.80
N LEU A 744 22.37 -15.60 -9.88
CA LEU A 744 22.22 -17.05 -9.84
C LEU A 744 21.61 -17.58 -11.15
N TRP A 745 20.41 -17.11 -11.53
CA TRP A 745 19.68 -17.57 -12.71
C TRP A 745 20.46 -17.40 -14.02
N THR A 746 21.27 -16.35 -14.15
CA THR A 746 22.13 -16.14 -15.34
C THR A 746 23.45 -16.90 -15.30
N GLY A 747 23.86 -17.41 -14.14
CA GLY A 747 25.13 -18.07 -13.90
C GLY A 747 24.94 -19.52 -13.39
N PRO A 748 25.34 -19.82 -12.13
CA PRO A 748 25.56 -21.19 -11.66
C PRO A 748 24.34 -22.11 -11.71
N ILE A 749 23.12 -21.58 -11.52
CA ILE A 749 21.92 -22.43 -11.45
C ILE A 749 21.21 -22.60 -12.81
N SER A 750 21.74 -22.01 -13.88
CA SER A 750 21.16 -22.09 -15.23
C SER A 750 21.13 -23.52 -15.81
N ASN A 751 22.05 -24.39 -15.37
CA ASN A 751 22.19 -25.78 -15.83
C ASN A 751 22.30 -26.79 -14.67
N ALA A 752 22.15 -26.35 -13.42
CA ALA A 752 22.26 -27.20 -12.23
C ALA A 752 20.89 -27.65 -11.72
N SER A 753 20.81 -28.86 -11.16
CA SER A 753 19.59 -29.45 -10.60
C SER A 753 19.30 -28.93 -9.19
N VAL A 754 19.13 -27.61 -9.05
CA VAL A 754 18.94 -26.93 -7.75
C VAL A 754 17.65 -26.12 -7.68
N ASP A 755 17.08 -26.12 -6.48
CA ASP A 755 15.90 -25.38 -6.10
C ASP A 755 16.29 -24.19 -5.24
N VAL A 756 15.86 -22.99 -5.64
CA VAL A 756 15.98 -21.78 -4.81
C VAL A 756 14.69 -21.60 -4.02
N VAL A 757 14.80 -21.35 -2.72
CA VAL A 757 13.71 -21.01 -1.82
C VAL A 757 13.93 -19.57 -1.31
N GLN A 758 13.01 -18.66 -1.62
CA GLN A 758 13.08 -17.27 -1.13
C GLN A 758 12.25 -17.15 0.15
N GLY A 759 12.91 -16.81 1.27
CA GLY A 759 12.26 -16.43 2.52
C GLY A 759 12.11 -14.91 2.65
N THR A 760 11.35 -14.45 3.63
CA THR A 760 11.08 -13.02 3.85
C THR A 760 12.34 -12.17 4.08
N ARG A 761 13.39 -12.77 4.70
CA ARG A 761 14.71 -12.14 4.92
C ARG A 761 15.90 -13.07 4.65
N SER A 762 15.71 -14.06 3.77
CA SER A 762 16.76 -15.03 3.39
C SER A 762 16.57 -15.55 1.96
N VAL A 763 17.66 -16.05 1.36
CA VAL A 763 17.64 -16.83 0.12
C VAL A 763 18.37 -18.14 0.40
N GLU A 764 17.67 -19.26 0.26
CA GLU A 764 18.24 -20.60 0.38
C GLU A 764 18.37 -21.24 -1.01
N VAL A 765 19.45 -21.98 -1.24
CA VAL A 765 19.58 -22.89 -2.37
C VAL A 765 19.90 -24.29 -1.88
N ARG A 766 19.13 -25.26 -2.37
CA ARG A 766 19.24 -26.69 -2.07
C ARG A 766 19.04 -27.50 -3.35
N ALA A 767 19.24 -28.82 -3.32
CA ALA A 767 19.03 -29.63 -4.52
C ALA A 767 17.53 -29.86 -4.84
N ILE A 768 17.20 -30.07 -6.12
CA ILE A 768 15.83 -30.40 -6.56
C ILE A 768 15.38 -31.73 -5.94
N GLY A 769 14.11 -31.79 -5.50
CA GLY A 769 13.52 -32.99 -4.90
C GLY A 769 13.86 -33.18 -3.41
N VAL A 770 14.49 -32.20 -2.78
CA VAL A 770 14.63 -32.10 -1.32
C VAL A 770 13.50 -31.20 -0.80
N THR A 771 12.47 -31.80 -0.20
CA THR A 771 11.31 -31.12 0.39
C THR A 771 10.81 -31.86 1.63
N LYS A 772 10.15 -31.15 2.54
CA LYS A 772 9.63 -31.74 3.79
C LYS A 772 8.54 -32.79 3.58
N GLY A 773 7.71 -32.68 2.53
CA GLY A 773 6.82 -33.77 2.13
C GLY A 773 7.57 -35.00 1.61
N SER A 774 8.63 -34.82 0.81
CA SER A 774 9.48 -35.92 0.33
C SER A 774 10.25 -36.63 1.46
N ALA A 775 10.52 -35.92 2.57
CA ALA A 775 11.08 -36.50 3.79
C ALA A 775 10.11 -37.50 4.45
N ILE A 776 8.83 -37.13 4.54
CA ILE A 776 7.80 -37.95 5.19
C ILE A 776 7.54 -39.26 4.45
N ASP A 777 7.51 -39.27 3.12
CA ASP A 777 7.38 -40.49 2.31
C ASP A 777 8.47 -41.53 2.66
N ARG A 778 9.72 -41.07 2.82
CA ARG A 778 10.87 -41.90 3.22
C ARG A 778 10.75 -42.40 4.66
N ILE A 779 10.35 -41.53 5.60
CA ILE A 779 10.17 -41.89 7.02
C ILE A 779 9.06 -42.94 7.17
N LEU A 780 7.93 -42.78 6.45
CA LEU A 780 6.86 -43.78 6.42
C LEU A 780 7.35 -45.12 5.84
N GLY A 781 8.17 -45.08 4.78
CA GLY A 781 8.86 -46.25 4.25
C GLY A 781 9.70 -46.98 5.31
N GLU A 782 10.59 -46.27 6.01
CA GLU A 782 11.44 -46.85 7.05
C GLU A 782 10.66 -47.35 8.28
N ILE A 783 9.58 -46.67 8.68
CA ILE A 783 8.69 -47.13 9.76
C ILE A 783 8.10 -48.52 9.44
N VAL A 784 7.67 -48.74 8.19
CA VAL A 784 7.08 -50.02 7.74
C VAL A 784 8.13 -51.15 7.67
N HIS A 785 9.39 -50.84 7.38
CA HIS A 785 10.46 -51.85 7.34
C HIS A 785 11.05 -52.16 8.73
N SER A 786 11.07 -51.17 9.64
CA SER A 786 11.66 -51.30 10.98
C SER A 786 10.70 -51.82 12.05
N LYS A 787 9.39 -51.61 11.90
CA LYS A 787 8.36 -52.15 12.81
C LYS A 787 7.23 -52.81 12.01
N PRO A 788 6.88 -54.08 12.26
CA PRO A 788 5.64 -54.65 11.74
C PRO A 788 4.45 -53.97 12.43
N LEU A 789 3.81 -53.02 11.75
CA LEU A 789 2.65 -52.29 12.29
C LEU A 789 1.51 -53.27 12.64
N THR A 790 1.12 -53.30 13.90
CA THR A 790 -0.04 -54.07 14.40
C THR A 790 -1.37 -53.40 14.10
N SER A 791 -1.38 -52.10 13.79
CA SER A 791 -2.50 -51.35 13.22
C SER A 791 -2.00 -50.25 12.26
N PRO A 792 -2.75 -49.92 11.20
CA PRO A 792 -2.41 -48.78 10.32
C PRO A 792 -2.53 -47.46 11.09
N ILE A 793 -1.88 -46.41 10.59
CA ILE A 793 -1.97 -45.06 11.17
C ILE A 793 -3.36 -44.50 10.87
N ASP A 794 -4.11 -44.16 11.92
CA ASP A 794 -5.51 -43.72 11.86
C ASP A 794 -5.73 -42.25 12.23
N CYS A 795 -4.68 -41.55 12.70
CA CYS A 795 -4.66 -40.10 12.92
C CYS A 795 -3.32 -39.49 12.52
N VAL A 796 -3.36 -38.32 11.86
CA VAL A 796 -2.16 -37.53 11.52
C VAL A 796 -2.38 -36.06 11.94
N LEU A 797 -1.46 -35.54 12.75
CA LEU A 797 -1.43 -34.16 13.21
C LEU A 797 -0.10 -33.53 12.78
N CYS A 798 -0.16 -32.54 11.89
CA CYS A 798 1.00 -31.85 11.34
C CYS A 798 0.99 -30.38 11.72
N ILE A 799 2.02 -29.90 12.40
CA ILE A 799 2.15 -28.53 12.92
C ILE A 799 3.51 -27.97 12.50
N GLY A 800 3.57 -26.79 11.88
CA GLY A 800 4.87 -26.22 11.52
C GLY A 800 4.89 -24.81 10.96
N HIS A 801 6.10 -24.27 10.87
CA HIS A 801 6.43 -23.12 10.05
C HIS A 801 7.23 -23.60 8.83
N PHE A 802 6.50 -23.85 7.74
CA PHE A 802 7.07 -24.29 6.46
C PHE A 802 6.97 -23.15 5.44
N LEU A 803 7.94 -23.06 4.53
CA LEU A 803 7.95 -22.10 3.43
C LEU A 803 7.12 -22.67 2.25
N GLU A 804 6.77 -21.85 1.26
CA GLU A 804 5.85 -22.22 0.16
C GLU A 804 6.24 -23.52 -0.58
N LYS A 805 7.54 -23.84 -0.69
CA LYS A 805 8.06 -25.09 -1.29
C LYS A 805 8.12 -26.31 -0.35
N ASP A 806 7.88 -26.11 0.94
CA ASP A 806 7.84 -27.13 2.00
C ASP A 806 6.44 -27.31 2.60
N GLU A 807 5.43 -26.61 2.08
CA GLU A 807 4.03 -26.83 2.41
C GLU A 807 3.44 -28.09 1.74
N ASP A 808 4.22 -28.78 0.89
CA ASP A 808 3.83 -30.05 0.29
C ASP A 808 3.40 -31.08 1.35
N VAL A 809 4.05 -31.07 2.53
CA VAL A 809 3.71 -31.88 3.70
C VAL A 809 2.27 -31.65 4.24
N TYR A 810 1.67 -30.48 4.03
CA TYR A 810 0.27 -30.20 4.38
C TYR A 810 -0.75 -30.75 3.38
N THR A 811 -0.28 -31.06 2.16
CA THR A 811 -1.11 -31.63 1.09
C THR A 811 -0.90 -33.12 0.92
N PHE A 812 0.24 -33.66 1.37
CA PHE A 812 0.64 -35.07 1.27
C PHE A 812 -0.41 -36.04 1.84
N PHE A 813 -1.09 -35.67 2.93
CA PHE A 813 -2.13 -36.48 3.58
C PHE A 813 -3.56 -36.00 3.31
N ASP A 814 -3.78 -34.95 2.50
CA ASP A 814 -5.14 -34.42 2.27
C ASP A 814 -5.81 -35.12 1.08
N PRO A 815 -6.91 -35.88 1.28
CA PRO A 815 -7.58 -36.58 0.19
C PRO A 815 -8.34 -35.66 -0.78
N GLU A 816 -8.56 -34.38 -0.47
CA GLU A 816 -9.36 -33.47 -1.31
C GLU A 816 -8.80 -32.04 -1.42
N LEU A 817 -7.82 -31.84 -2.30
CA LEU A 817 -7.54 -30.51 -2.90
C LEU A 817 -7.51 -30.60 -4.44
N PRO A 818 -8.32 -29.80 -5.17
CA PRO A 818 -8.16 -29.65 -6.60
C PRO A 818 -6.89 -28.85 -6.91
N SER A 819 -6.18 -29.24 -7.96
CA SER A 819 -4.92 -28.61 -8.38
C SER A 819 -5.13 -27.16 -8.86
N TYR A 820 -4.96 -26.19 -7.98
CA TYR A 820 -4.83 -24.78 -8.33
C TYR A 820 -3.37 -24.47 -8.66
N ASP A 821 -3.06 -24.32 -9.95
CA ASP A 821 -1.79 -23.78 -10.42
C ASP A 821 -1.59 -22.36 -9.87
N MET A 822 -0.57 -22.15 -9.04
CA MET A 822 -0.04 -20.82 -8.68
C MET A 822 0.75 -20.20 -9.85
N GLY A 823 0.12 -20.20 -11.03
CA GLY A 823 0.71 -19.76 -12.28
C GLY A 823 0.49 -18.28 -12.53
N TYR A 824 1.53 -17.45 -12.32
CA TYR A 824 1.57 -16.10 -12.89
C TYR A 824 1.37 -16.18 -14.42
N PRO A 825 0.45 -15.40 -15.02
CA PRO A 825 0.13 -15.52 -16.44
C PRO A 825 1.24 -14.96 -17.33
N ARG A 826 2.24 -15.80 -17.63
CA ARG A 826 3.21 -15.53 -18.72
C ARG A 826 2.48 -15.61 -20.07
N THR A 827 2.19 -14.45 -20.65
CA THR A 827 1.63 -14.30 -22.00
C THR A 827 2.52 -14.96 -23.04
N LYS A 828 2.14 -16.17 -23.49
CA LYS A 828 2.70 -16.77 -24.70
C LYS A 828 2.08 -16.07 -25.92
N VAL A 829 2.87 -15.24 -26.60
CA VAL A 829 2.52 -14.75 -27.93
C VAL A 829 2.60 -15.92 -28.90
N SER A 830 1.46 -16.38 -29.40
CA SER A 830 1.36 -17.43 -30.42
C SER A 830 1.14 -16.79 -31.79
N ASP A 831 2.24 -16.45 -32.48
CA ASP A 831 2.17 -16.05 -33.88
C ASP A 831 1.98 -17.27 -34.78
N ALA A 832 0.98 -17.22 -35.66
CA ALA A 832 0.64 -18.31 -36.56
C ALA A 832 0.19 -17.81 -37.93
N LEU A 833 1.14 -17.66 -38.88
CA LEU A 833 0.88 -17.95 -40.30
C LEU A 833 2.17 -17.93 -41.17
N LYS A 834 2.48 -19.05 -41.84
CA LYS A 834 2.57 -19.18 -43.30
C LYS A 834 3.00 -20.58 -43.74
N SER A 835 2.69 -20.91 -45.00
CA SER A 835 2.76 -22.24 -45.59
C SER A 835 3.83 -22.30 -46.73
N PRO A 836 3.93 -23.31 -47.62
CA PRO A 836 5.19 -24.06 -47.74
C PRO A 836 5.89 -23.99 -49.11
N THR A 837 7.23 -24.16 -49.15
CA THR A 837 8.00 -24.31 -50.41
C THR A 837 9.26 -25.19 -50.29
N GLU A 838 9.87 -25.50 -51.43
CA GLU A 838 10.68 -26.70 -51.70
C GLU A 838 12.20 -26.71 -51.35
N ARG A 839 12.73 -27.93 -51.18
CA ARG A 839 14.01 -28.52 -51.68
C ARG A 839 15.32 -27.69 -51.74
N ARG A 840 16.37 -28.23 -51.06
CA ARG A 840 17.81 -28.50 -51.46
C ARG A 840 18.58 -27.53 -52.41
N PRO A 841 19.94 -27.44 -52.34
CA PRO A 841 20.93 -27.92 -51.34
C PRO A 841 21.99 -26.84 -50.93
N SER A 842 23.10 -27.24 -50.29
CA SER A 842 24.25 -26.39 -49.90
C SER A 842 25.28 -26.16 -51.04
N PRO A 843 26.16 -25.13 -50.97
CA PRO A 843 27.58 -25.40 -50.59
C PRO A 843 28.43 -24.23 -49.98
N LYS A 844 29.54 -24.60 -49.28
CA LYS A 844 30.92 -23.98 -49.20
C LYS A 844 31.08 -22.43 -48.98
N ILE A 845 31.83 -21.91 -47.98
CA ILE A 845 33.30 -21.94 -47.72
C ILE A 845 34.12 -21.25 -48.85
N PRO A 846 35.14 -20.35 -48.65
CA PRO A 846 35.99 -20.07 -47.44
C PRO A 846 36.46 -18.60 -47.10
N SER A 847 36.98 -18.40 -45.87
CA SER A 847 38.12 -17.49 -45.50
C SER A 847 37.94 -15.95 -45.53
N SER A 848 38.83 -15.08 -44.99
CA SER A 848 40.20 -15.26 -44.43
C SER A 848 40.63 -14.16 -43.41
N ARG A 849 41.71 -14.42 -42.64
CA ARG A 849 42.66 -13.47 -41.98
C ARG A 849 42.14 -12.61 -40.78
N SER A 850 42.98 -12.24 -39.78
CA SER A 850 44.33 -12.73 -39.42
C SER A 850 44.85 -12.25 -38.04
N GLY A 851 45.41 -13.17 -37.25
CA GLY A 851 46.53 -12.92 -36.32
C GLY A 851 46.20 -12.47 -34.87
N SER A 852 47.09 -12.70 -33.88
CA SER A 852 48.29 -13.57 -33.88
C SER A 852 48.93 -13.79 -32.48
N LYS A 853 49.16 -15.08 -32.14
CA LYS A 853 50.30 -15.63 -31.32
C LYS A 853 50.38 -15.18 -29.82
N THR A 854 51.02 -15.91 -28.89
CA THR A 854 52.00 -17.02 -29.01
C THR A 854 51.90 -18.07 -27.88
N SER A 855 52.34 -19.31 -28.18
CA SER A 855 52.51 -20.49 -27.28
C SER A 855 53.92 -20.53 -26.62
N PRO A 856 54.25 -21.41 -25.63
CA PRO A 856 54.52 -22.87 -25.82
C PRO A 856 53.98 -23.80 -24.67
N VAL A 857 53.46 -25.03 -24.84
CA VAL A 857 53.93 -26.32 -25.45
C VAL A 857 54.74 -27.26 -24.52
N LYS A 858 54.15 -28.45 -24.22
CA LYS A 858 54.72 -29.84 -24.25
C LYS A 858 53.67 -30.84 -23.70
N THR A 859 52.95 -31.69 -24.45
CA THR A 859 53.26 -32.92 -25.24
C THR A 859 53.70 -34.18 -24.48
N GLN A 860 52.82 -35.20 -24.45
CA GLN A 860 52.99 -36.62 -24.93
C GLN A 860 51.62 -37.34 -24.79
N ARG A 861 51.07 -38.03 -25.82
CA ARG A 861 51.31 -39.42 -26.33
C ARG A 861 50.91 -40.54 -25.31
N ALA A 862 50.18 -41.61 -25.67
CA ALA A 862 49.62 -42.02 -26.99
C ALA A 862 48.42 -43.03 -26.91
N VAL A 863 47.84 -43.30 -28.10
CA VAL A 863 46.89 -44.38 -28.51
C VAL A 863 47.38 -45.82 -28.17
N PRO A 864 46.54 -46.90 -28.15
CA PRO A 864 45.48 -47.20 -29.16
C PRO A 864 44.14 -47.85 -28.71
N ASN A 865 43.21 -47.84 -29.66
CA ASN A 865 41.96 -48.64 -29.72
C ASN A 865 42.25 -49.95 -30.50
N PRO A 866 41.63 -51.11 -30.21
CA PRO A 866 40.43 -51.54 -30.97
C PRO A 866 39.44 -52.38 -30.09
N GLU A 867 38.33 -53.00 -30.53
CA GLU A 867 37.87 -53.54 -31.83
C GLU A 867 36.36 -53.29 -32.13
N LYS A 868 35.91 -53.76 -33.31
CA LYS A 868 34.51 -53.77 -33.78
C LYS A 868 33.82 -55.10 -33.42
N ARG A 869 32.49 -55.07 -33.26
CA ARG A 869 31.61 -56.05 -33.96
C ARG A 869 30.18 -55.54 -34.12
N LEU A 870 29.60 -55.85 -35.27
CA LEU A 870 28.18 -55.67 -35.60
C LEU A 870 27.47 -57.02 -35.45
N ALA A 871 26.27 -57.02 -34.86
CA ALA A 871 25.30 -58.11 -35.01
C ALA A 871 23.88 -57.54 -34.83
N ASN A 872 23.04 -57.67 -35.87
CA ASN A 872 21.59 -57.56 -35.69
C ASN A 872 21.09 -58.86 -35.06
N HIS A 873 20.20 -58.78 -34.07
CA HIS A 873 19.16 -59.79 -33.92
C HIS A 873 17.90 -59.18 -33.32
N ASN A 874 16.76 -59.53 -33.91
CA ASN A 874 15.44 -59.14 -33.42
C ASN A 874 15.01 -60.14 -32.33
N GLY A 875 14.62 -59.65 -31.15
CA GLY A 875 14.33 -60.51 -29.99
C GLY A 875 13.43 -59.83 -28.97
N ASN A 876 12.20 -60.34 -28.83
CA ASN A 876 11.17 -59.77 -27.97
C ASN A 876 11.27 -60.36 -26.55
N ILE A 877 11.79 -59.60 -25.58
CA ILE A 877 11.84 -59.97 -24.15
C ILE A 877 11.33 -58.79 -23.32
N GLY A 878 10.53 -59.09 -22.28
CA GLY A 878 9.68 -58.12 -21.59
C GLY A 878 10.40 -56.99 -20.85
N ARG A 879 9.72 -55.84 -20.75
CA ARG A 879 10.06 -54.78 -19.79
C ARG A 879 10.03 -55.36 -18.38
N LYS A 880 11.09 -55.14 -17.59
CA LYS A 880 10.96 -55.10 -16.14
C LYS A 880 10.08 -53.88 -15.76
N PRO A 881 9.20 -53.99 -14.76
CA PRO A 881 8.55 -52.80 -14.20
C PRO A 881 9.60 -51.88 -13.55
N SER A 882 9.31 -50.58 -13.55
CA SER A 882 9.95 -49.61 -12.65
C SER A 882 9.57 -49.89 -11.19
N PRO A 883 10.27 -49.32 -10.19
CA PRO A 883 9.83 -49.41 -8.79
C PRO A 883 8.36 -49.02 -8.65
N GLU A 884 7.59 -49.87 -7.98
CA GLU A 884 6.16 -49.67 -7.78
C GLU A 884 5.93 -48.62 -6.69
N LYS A 885 4.80 -47.92 -6.76
CA LYS A 885 4.40 -46.99 -5.69
C LYS A 885 4.25 -47.79 -4.39
N ILE A 886 4.80 -47.28 -3.29
CA ILE A 886 4.60 -47.86 -1.96
C ILE A 886 3.09 -47.95 -1.69
N SER A 887 2.65 -49.11 -1.21
CA SER A 887 1.24 -49.47 -1.14
C SER A 887 0.48 -48.68 -0.07
N TRP A 888 -0.78 -48.32 -0.36
CA TRP A 888 -1.73 -47.62 0.52
C TRP A 888 -2.21 -48.45 1.74
N ASN A 889 -1.42 -49.43 2.20
CA ASN A 889 -1.76 -50.36 3.27
C ASN A 889 -1.32 -49.87 4.68
N VAL A 890 -0.80 -48.64 4.78
CA VAL A 890 -0.14 -48.08 5.98
C VAL A 890 -1.05 -47.08 6.72
N LEU A 891 -2.03 -46.51 6.03
CA LEU A 891 -2.89 -45.41 6.49
C LEU A 891 -4.37 -45.82 6.39
N ASP A 892 -5.12 -45.72 7.49
CA ASP A 892 -6.60 -45.75 7.53
C ASP A 892 -7.11 -44.36 7.93
N LEU A 893 -6.56 -43.34 7.27
CA LEU A 893 -6.73 -41.94 7.65
C LEU A 893 -8.06 -41.38 7.13
N LYS A 894 -9.04 -41.28 8.03
CA LYS A 894 -10.31 -40.60 7.76
C LYS A 894 -10.08 -39.09 7.65
N LYS A 895 -10.88 -38.43 6.80
CA LYS A 895 -10.76 -36.98 6.52
C LYS A 895 -10.85 -36.11 7.78
N GLU A 896 -11.65 -36.54 8.76
CA GLU A 896 -11.81 -35.89 10.07
C GLU A 896 -10.50 -35.95 10.89
N ASN A 897 -9.88 -37.13 10.96
CA ASN A 897 -8.66 -37.39 11.74
C ASN A 897 -7.36 -36.78 11.16
N TYR A 898 -7.44 -35.85 10.19
CA TYR A 898 -6.27 -35.14 9.64
C TYR A 898 -6.29 -33.64 9.95
N PHE A 899 -5.34 -33.22 10.78
CA PHE A 899 -5.13 -31.84 11.20
C PHE A 899 -3.79 -31.33 10.66
N SER A 900 -3.82 -30.31 9.78
CA SER A 900 -2.63 -29.58 9.34
C SER A 900 -2.69 -28.12 9.79
N CYS A 901 -1.63 -27.64 10.43
CA CYS A 901 -1.60 -26.37 11.17
C CYS A 901 -0.35 -25.56 10.83
N ALA A 902 -0.51 -24.37 10.24
CA ALA A 902 0.61 -23.45 10.05
C ALA A 902 0.80 -22.52 11.26
N VAL A 903 2.06 -22.36 11.69
CA VAL A 903 2.46 -21.50 12.82
C VAL A 903 2.99 -20.17 12.28
N GLY A 904 2.37 -19.06 12.68
CA GLY A 904 2.82 -17.71 12.31
C GLY A 904 2.75 -17.40 10.80
N ARG A 905 1.93 -18.11 10.03
CA ARG A 905 1.68 -17.82 8.60
C ARG A 905 0.17 -17.86 8.31
N THR A 906 -0.37 -16.73 7.82
CA THR A 906 -1.80 -16.58 7.49
C THR A 906 -2.15 -17.06 6.07
N ARG A 907 -1.20 -16.97 5.13
CA ARG A 907 -1.31 -17.53 3.78
C ARG A 907 -0.62 -18.89 3.75
N THR A 908 -1.42 -19.96 3.69
CA THR A 908 -0.95 -21.35 3.73
C THR A 908 -1.97 -22.31 3.12
N SER A 909 -1.51 -23.46 2.65
CA SER A 909 -2.30 -24.61 2.23
C SER A 909 -2.84 -25.44 3.41
N ALA A 910 -2.23 -25.36 4.60
CA ALA A 910 -2.68 -26.05 5.81
C ALA A 910 -4.17 -25.84 6.12
N ARG A 911 -4.83 -26.77 6.82
CA ARG A 911 -6.27 -26.67 7.16
C ARG A 911 -6.56 -25.63 8.26
N TYR A 912 -5.63 -25.44 9.19
CA TYR A 912 -5.76 -24.61 10.38
C TYR A 912 -4.54 -23.69 10.59
N THR A 913 -4.63 -22.75 11.52
CA THR A 913 -3.50 -21.89 11.98
C THR A 913 -3.30 -21.93 13.49
N LEU A 914 -2.07 -21.60 13.91
CA LEU A 914 -1.65 -21.24 15.27
C LEU A 914 -0.85 -19.93 15.21
N GLY A 915 -0.97 -19.07 16.22
CA GLY A 915 -0.40 -17.72 16.22
C GLY A 915 1.10 -17.70 16.51
N SER A 916 1.52 -18.33 17.60
CA SER A 916 2.93 -18.36 18.05
C SER A 916 3.43 -19.75 18.44
N SER A 917 4.72 -19.85 18.79
CA SER A 917 5.28 -21.04 19.44
C SER A 917 4.59 -21.34 20.78
N ASP A 918 4.11 -20.32 21.51
CA ASP A 918 3.43 -20.48 22.80
C ASP A 918 2.07 -21.18 22.65
N ASP A 919 1.35 -20.92 21.55
CA ASP A 919 0.11 -21.65 21.21
C ASP A 919 0.40 -23.14 20.97
N VAL A 920 1.52 -23.45 20.30
CA VAL A 920 1.99 -24.83 20.07
C VAL A 920 2.35 -25.50 21.40
N VAL A 921 3.02 -24.78 22.31
CA VAL A 921 3.33 -25.25 23.67
C VAL A 921 2.04 -25.55 24.46
N SER A 922 1.07 -24.63 24.43
CA SER A 922 -0.22 -24.77 25.11
C SER A 922 -1.00 -26.00 24.59
N PHE A 923 -1.05 -26.17 23.28
CA PHE A 923 -1.72 -27.32 22.66
C PHE A 923 -1.03 -28.65 22.99
N LEU A 924 0.30 -28.72 22.90
CA LEU A 924 1.05 -29.96 23.19
C LEU A 924 1.05 -30.32 24.68
N LYS A 925 0.99 -29.34 25.59
CA LYS A 925 0.67 -29.57 27.02
C LYS A 925 -0.70 -30.22 27.18
N SER A 926 -1.74 -29.63 26.57
CA SER A 926 -3.11 -30.16 26.65
C SER A 926 -3.21 -31.59 26.10
N LEU A 927 -2.54 -31.89 24.99
CA LEU A 927 -2.43 -33.26 24.45
C LEU A 927 -1.74 -34.21 25.43
N ALA A 928 -0.58 -33.82 25.97
CA ALA A 928 0.21 -34.62 26.91
C ALA A 928 -0.58 -34.95 28.19
N GLU A 929 -1.19 -33.94 28.82
CA GLU A 929 -2.06 -34.11 29.99
C GLU A 929 -3.24 -35.05 29.69
N ALA A 930 -3.86 -34.92 28.52
CA ALA A 930 -4.98 -35.75 28.11
C ALA A 930 -4.57 -37.22 27.86
N THR A 931 -3.38 -37.49 27.32
CA THR A 931 -2.84 -38.86 27.25
C THR A 931 -2.50 -39.46 28.62
N LEU A 932 -2.06 -38.64 29.58
CA LEU A 932 -1.76 -39.09 30.95
C LEU A 932 -3.02 -39.38 31.77
N GLN A 933 -4.13 -38.70 31.49
CA GLN A 933 -5.44 -38.94 32.13
C GLN A 933 -6.25 -40.08 31.45
N GLY A 934 -5.82 -40.57 30.29
CA GLY A 934 -6.51 -41.59 29.50
C GLY A 934 -6.05 -43.04 29.74
N PHE A 935 -5.51 -43.34 30.93
CA PHE A 935 -4.95 -44.65 31.33
C PHE A 935 -5.72 -45.30 32.49
#